data_AF-A0A0N5BKW6-F1
#
_entry.id   AF-A0A0N5BKW6-F1
#
_cell.length_a   1.000
_cell.length_b   1.000
_cell.length_c   1.000
_cell.angle_alpha   90.00
_cell.angle_beta   90.00
_cell.angle_gamma   90.00
#
_symmetry.space_group_name_H-M   'P 1'
#
loop_
_entity.id
_entity.type
_entity.pdbx_description
1 polymer ?
#
loop_
_entity_poly.entity_id
_entity_poly.type
_entity_poly.pdbx_seq_one_letter_code
_entity_poly.pdbx_strand_id
1 'polypeptide(L)'
;NCNLRTCRKKIAVKHGTWFSDSRLEFVTAIRFIYCWSEELVSINFCEKQLQISHNTSVDWCNFMMEMCVGSMEHLEAQKIGGPGRIVEIDESLFSKRKNHCGRVLPPVWIFGGVCRETGECFLQAVPNRGFKTLTSVILERIEEGSTIYSDCWRSYKTSELEAQGFEHFRVNHKYNFVDPESGAHTQTVERMWGSAKWRNKKQRGTDRNMLDSYLAEFIWRKNNRENDLFIKALQDIAALWPPEENDFGMIAEPHATSKIRKYEDLTAIQTYGFRGRALNSLCSSSKLTVLIRAEGNKGYQLGFDNTGKYLPEETKEITKTVGTEVIVTNFMCHSPVRRKALQRKKKAYIDIIINVVKVLQDYALARIDSVFELSHTNNGKTTVLMKTPANNAQMDRVVRSVFPNKGYFLNNNMVKLKDVDISETAYDLYKLSKVKLDLLKVNLVKVEGYISMIENIENYSLDYIFLFVNKRQIKNQDIKAGVKRAYPRICRVCDVLSVMHITIPSIYLDVNSSPLKDQIECTIMDLVLARFYSCVDAAMIEKISPNTCDTRKVRIDDSEGLNISRNRKLSIDKNVNDETFKKPDLSNHSQVPSKFSLKALKEYVKSLSQQETPSTNSYDTEVVFREENEKGAEEELKRYLKKDDFAKVNVIGQFDYTFILCQNIQFD
;
A
#
# COMPACT_ATOMS: atom_id res chain seq x y z
N ASN A 1 -28.47 13.68 9.50
CA ASN A 1 -29.21 13.06 10.62
C ASN A 1 -28.98 11.56 10.60
N CYS A 2 -28.84 10.93 11.77
CA CYS A 2 -28.88 9.47 11.85
C CYS A 2 -30.34 9.01 11.66
N ASN A 3 -30.57 8.03 10.78
CA ASN A 3 -31.91 7.56 10.43
C ASN A 3 -32.45 6.47 11.39
N LEU A 4 -31.69 6.09 12.41
CA LEU A 4 -32.11 5.13 13.43
C LEU A 4 -33.07 5.79 14.43
N ARG A 5 -34.28 5.22 14.59
CA ARG A 5 -35.32 5.72 15.52
C ARG A 5 -34.83 5.90 16.98
N THR A 6 -33.81 5.16 17.39
CA THR A 6 -33.21 5.19 18.73
C THR A 6 -32.06 6.20 18.87
N CYS A 7 -31.45 6.65 17.76
CA CYS A 7 -30.32 7.57 17.77
C CYS A 7 -30.81 8.99 17.46
N ARG A 8 -30.82 9.85 18.49
CA ARG A 8 -31.18 11.27 18.35
C ARG A 8 -29.97 12.17 18.05
N LYS A 9 -28.79 11.60 17.79
CA LYS A 9 -27.55 12.37 17.57
C LYS A 9 -27.61 13.05 16.20
N LYS A 10 -27.49 14.38 16.20
CA LYS A 10 -27.39 15.20 14.99
C LYS A 10 -25.98 15.78 14.94
N ILE A 11 -25.25 15.46 13.87
CA ILE A 11 -23.94 16.05 13.58
C ILE A 11 -24.18 17.04 12.44
N ALA A 12 -23.71 18.28 12.62
CA ALA A 12 -23.78 19.29 11.57
C ALA A 12 -22.84 18.91 10.42
N VAL A 13 -23.21 19.22 9.18
CA VAL A 13 -22.35 18.99 7.99
C VAL A 13 -20.97 19.65 8.13
N LYS A 14 -20.89 20.70 8.95
CA LYS A 14 -19.67 21.47 9.21
C LYS A 14 -18.76 20.85 10.27
N HIS A 15 -19.23 19.88 11.04
CA HIS A 15 -18.48 19.31 12.15
C HIS A 15 -17.20 18.64 11.67
N GLY A 16 -16.06 18.97 12.28
CA GLY A 16 -14.74 18.48 11.87
C GLY A 16 -14.16 19.21 10.65
N THR A 17 -14.72 20.36 10.29
CA THR A 17 -14.19 21.25 9.23
C THR A 17 -13.88 22.63 9.80
N TRP A 18 -13.21 23.49 9.02
CA TRP A 18 -13.02 24.91 9.34
C TRP A 18 -14.32 25.67 9.67
N PHE A 19 -15.48 25.17 9.21
CA PHE A 19 -16.78 25.79 9.47
C PHE A 19 -17.45 25.32 10.78
N SER A 20 -16.83 24.44 11.58
CA SER A 20 -17.47 23.70 12.68
C SER A 20 -18.24 24.57 13.67
N ASP A 21 -17.67 25.69 14.08
CA ASP A 21 -18.25 26.58 15.11
C ASP A 21 -19.14 27.69 14.52
N SER A 22 -19.23 27.75 13.18
CA SER A 22 -19.96 28.82 12.52
C SER A 22 -21.46 28.53 12.40
N ARG A 23 -22.26 29.51 12.81
CA ARG A 23 -23.72 29.51 12.64
C ARG A 23 -24.20 30.07 11.29
N LEU A 24 -23.31 30.64 10.46
CA LEU A 24 -23.69 31.20 9.16
C LEU A 24 -24.08 30.10 8.17
N GLU A 25 -25.03 30.32 7.27
CA GLU A 25 -25.24 29.36 6.18
C GLU A 25 -24.02 29.25 5.26
N PHE A 26 -23.80 28.10 4.63
CA PHE A 26 -22.65 27.89 3.73
C PHE A 26 -22.59 28.93 2.61
N VAL A 27 -23.73 29.31 2.03
CA VAL A 27 -23.76 30.32 0.96
C VAL A 27 -23.27 31.68 1.49
N THR A 28 -23.70 32.08 2.67
CA THR A 28 -23.28 33.34 3.31
C THR A 28 -21.80 33.30 3.69
N ALA A 29 -21.33 32.17 4.21
CA ALA A 29 -19.92 31.91 4.49
C ALA A 29 -19.04 32.08 3.24
N ILE A 30 -19.39 31.40 2.14
CA ILE A 30 -18.64 31.48 0.88
C ILE A 30 -18.67 32.91 0.31
N ARG A 31 -19.82 33.60 0.36
CA ARG A 31 -19.92 35.01 -0.02
C ARG A 31 -19.03 35.91 0.82
N PHE A 32 -18.93 35.66 2.13
CA PHE A 32 -18.02 36.40 3.00
C PHE A 32 -16.57 36.20 2.57
N ILE A 33 -16.14 34.96 2.32
CA ILE A 33 -14.77 34.66 1.87
C ILE A 33 -14.46 35.39 0.56
N TYR A 34 -15.39 35.38 -0.40
CA TYR A 34 -15.26 36.14 -1.64
C TYR A 34 -15.14 37.64 -1.39
N CYS A 35 -16.06 38.24 -0.63
CA CYS A 35 -16.00 39.67 -0.31
C CYS A 35 -14.72 40.04 0.45
N TRP A 36 -14.23 39.15 1.30
CA TRP A 36 -12.97 39.34 2.01
C TRP A 36 -11.79 39.31 1.05
N SER A 37 -11.76 38.36 0.11
CA SER A 37 -10.69 38.27 -0.89
C SER A 37 -10.58 39.54 -1.74
N GLU A 38 -11.71 40.16 -2.07
CA GLU A 38 -11.84 41.41 -2.84
C GLU A 38 -11.70 42.70 -1.98
N GLU A 39 -11.36 42.59 -0.69
CA GLU A 39 -11.24 43.71 0.24
C GLU A 39 -12.51 44.57 0.43
N LEU A 40 -13.69 43.98 0.22
CA LEU A 40 -15.00 44.65 0.35
C LEU A 40 -15.56 44.62 1.78
N VAL A 41 -14.96 43.83 2.67
CA VAL A 41 -15.44 43.58 4.02
C VAL A 41 -15.26 44.81 4.91
N SER A 42 -16.35 45.57 5.04
CA SER A 42 -16.55 46.55 6.11
C SER A 42 -17.77 46.16 6.92
N ILE A 43 -17.85 46.58 8.19
CA ILE A 43 -19.00 46.30 9.07
C ILE A 43 -20.32 46.67 8.38
N ASN A 44 -20.41 47.89 7.86
CA ASN A 44 -21.60 48.37 7.14
C ASN A 44 -21.90 47.56 5.88
N PHE A 45 -20.88 47.07 5.18
CA PHE A 45 -21.06 46.21 4.00
C PHE A 45 -21.61 44.84 4.41
N CYS A 46 -21.03 44.21 5.42
CA CYS A 46 -21.47 42.90 5.91
C CYS A 46 -22.90 42.94 6.44
N GLU A 47 -23.27 43.99 7.18
CA GLU A 47 -24.65 44.17 7.66
C GLU A 47 -25.64 44.34 6.50
N LYS A 48 -25.32 45.16 5.51
CA LYS A 48 -26.24 45.47 4.39
C LYS A 48 -26.32 44.37 3.33
N GLN A 49 -25.19 43.80 2.95
CA GLN A 49 -25.09 42.89 1.80
C GLN A 49 -25.12 41.42 2.20
N LEU A 50 -24.52 41.08 3.35
CA LEU A 50 -24.44 39.70 3.83
C LEU A 50 -25.45 39.41 4.95
N GLN A 51 -26.11 40.44 5.49
CA GLN A 51 -27.03 40.34 6.64
C GLN A 51 -26.37 39.69 7.86
N ILE A 52 -25.07 39.97 8.06
CA ILE A 52 -24.27 39.45 9.16
C ILE A 52 -24.13 40.54 10.23
N SER A 53 -24.25 40.16 11.51
CA SER A 53 -24.05 41.09 12.63
C SER A 53 -22.61 41.62 12.70
N HIS A 54 -22.41 42.76 13.37
CA HIS A 54 -21.09 43.30 13.70
C HIS A 54 -20.14 42.22 14.26
N ASN A 55 -20.53 41.54 15.34
CA ASN A 55 -19.66 40.58 16.02
C ASN A 55 -19.30 39.40 15.13
N THR A 56 -20.28 38.86 14.40
CA THR A 56 -20.02 37.75 13.46
C THR A 56 -19.11 38.19 12.32
N SER A 57 -19.20 39.45 11.85
CA SER A 57 -18.29 39.97 10.83
C SER A 57 -16.86 40.05 11.35
N VAL A 58 -16.68 40.45 12.61
CA VAL A 58 -15.36 40.48 13.27
C VAL A 58 -14.81 39.07 13.45
N ASP A 59 -15.62 38.12 13.93
CA ASP A 59 -15.21 36.72 14.09
C ASP A 59 -14.76 36.11 12.76
N TRP A 60 -15.51 36.36 11.69
CA TRP A 60 -15.15 35.87 10.36
C TRP A 60 -13.90 36.54 9.79
N CYS A 61 -13.66 37.82 10.06
CA CYS A 61 -12.37 38.43 9.76
C CYS A 61 -11.23 37.73 10.53
N ASN A 62 -11.45 37.38 11.79
CA ASN A 62 -10.47 36.64 12.59
C ASN A 62 -10.20 35.24 12.03
N PHE A 63 -11.24 34.50 11.62
CA PHE A 63 -11.07 33.19 10.96
C PHE A 63 -10.27 33.31 9.66
N MET A 64 -10.51 34.35 8.85
CA MET A 64 -9.70 34.58 7.64
C MET A 64 -8.23 34.91 7.97
N MET A 65 -7.98 35.64 9.06
CA MET A 65 -6.63 35.91 9.54
C MET A 65 -5.95 34.65 10.07
N GLU A 66 -6.67 33.78 10.79
CA GLU A 66 -6.17 32.48 11.24
C GLU A 66 -5.74 31.61 10.06
N MET A 67 -6.52 31.60 8.97
CA MET A 67 -6.12 30.95 7.73
C MET A 67 -4.82 31.52 7.15
N CYS A 68 -4.66 32.86 7.14
CA CYS A 68 -3.42 33.48 6.66
C CYS A 68 -2.20 33.10 7.51
N VAL A 69 -2.37 33.08 8.84
CA VAL A 69 -1.33 32.66 9.79
C VAL A 69 -0.96 31.20 9.55
N GLY A 70 -1.95 30.30 9.51
CA GLY A 70 -1.73 28.88 9.27
C GLY A 70 -1.08 28.60 7.92
N SER A 71 -1.49 29.32 6.87
CA SER A 71 -0.88 29.21 5.52
C SER A 71 0.60 29.58 5.56
N MET A 72 0.97 30.58 6.36
CA MET A 72 2.37 30.97 6.54
C MET A 72 3.18 30.02 7.43
N GLU A 73 2.58 29.44 8.47
CA GLU A 73 3.24 28.46 9.35
C GLU A 73 3.44 27.11 8.65
N HIS A 74 2.48 26.62 7.86
CA HIS A 74 2.65 25.39 7.08
C HIS A 74 3.58 25.55 5.87
N LEU A 75 3.87 26.78 5.45
CA LEU A 75 4.85 27.10 4.41
C LEU A 75 6.22 27.49 5.00
N GLU A 76 6.53 27.12 6.25
CA GLU A 76 7.75 27.43 7.03
C GLU A 76 9.11 27.12 6.34
N ALA A 77 9.13 26.68 5.08
CA ALA A 77 10.36 26.45 4.31
C ALA A 77 10.48 27.27 3.01
N GLN A 78 9.55 28.17 2.68
CA GLN A 78 9.69 28.96 1.45
C GLN A 78 10.50 30.23 1.68
N LYS A 79 11.82 30.08 1.60
CA LYS A 79 12.75 31.21 1.57
C LYS A 79 12.52 32.06 0.32
N ILE A 80 12.63 33.37 0.45
CA ILE A 80 12.54 34.29 -0.69
C ILE A 80 13.93 34.53 -1.31
N GLY A 81 13.96 34.92 -2.57
CA GLY A 81 15.21 35.16 -3.31
C GLY A 81 15.73 33.92 -4.03
N GLY A 82 17.03 33.73 -4.02
CA GLY A 82 17.78 32.66 -4.66
C GLY A 82 18.92 33.18 -5.54
N PRO A 83 19.74 32.29 -6.11
CA PRO A 83 20.86 32.68 -6.99
C PRO A 83 20.42 33.62 -8.12
N GLY A 84 21.07 34.78 -8.20
CA GLY A 84 20.78 35.81 -9.21
C GLY A 84 19.54 36.67 -8.92
N ARG A 85 19.00 36.63 -7.69
CA ARG A 85 17.89 37.48 -7.25
C ARG A 85 18.33 38.41 -6.13
N ILE A 86 17.71 39.59 -6.08
CA ILE A 86 18.04 40.64 -5.13
C ILE A 86 16.95 40.73 -4.05
N VAL A 87 17.35 40.58 -2.80
CA VAL A 87 16.46 40.76 -1.64
C VAL A 87 16.84 42.05 -0.91
N GLU A 88 15.92 43.02 -0.91
CA GLU A 88 16.06 44.23 -0.10
C GLU A 88 15.56 43.99 1.31
N ILE A 89 16.35 44.33 2.33
CA ILE A 89 16.00 44.17 3.75
C ILE A 89 16.06 45.50 4.51
N ASP A 90 15.20 45.64 5.51
CA ASP A 90 15.15 46.83 6.38
C ASP A 90 14.40 46.53 7.69
N GLU A 91 14.62 47.32 8.75
CA GLU A 91 13.80 47.30 9.96
C GLU A 91 12.90 48.53 10.10
N SER A 92 11.68 48.28 10.54
CA SER A 92 10.72 49.34 10.77
C SER A 92 10.07 49.23 12.14
N LEU A 93 10.04 50.36 12.85
CA LEU A 93 9.30 50.47 14.10
C LEU A 93 7.80 50.65 13.85
N PHE A 94 7.00 49.74 14.41
CA PHE A 94 5.54 49.88 14.49
C PHE A 94 5.17 50.55 15.83
N SER A 95 4.33 51.59 15.74
CA SER A 95 3.95 52.52 16.83
C SER A 95 5.06 53.52 17.24
N LYS A 96 5.09 54.68 16.57
CA LYS A 96 5.81 55.88 17.03
C LYS A 96 4.79 56.93 17.48
N ARG A 97 5.01 57.55 18.64
CA ARG A 97 4.17 58.65 19.14
C ARG A 97 4.22 59.81 18.15
N LYS A 98 3.07 60.35 17.73
CA LYS A 98 3.03 61.62 16.98
C LYS A 98 2.93 62.74 18.01
N ASN A 99 3.94 63.62 18.06
CA ASN A 99 3.96 64.86 18.87
C ASN A 99 3.83 64.68 20.40
N HIS A 100 4.37 63.60 20.98
CA HIS A 100 4.30 63.35 22.44
C HIS A 100 2.88 63.34 23.07
N CYS A 101 1.82 63.27 22.26
CA CYS A 101 0.44 63.22 22.72
C CYS A 101 -0.18 61.83 22.48
N GLY A 102 -1.13 61.43 23.34
CA GLY A 102 -1.87 60.16 23.22
C GLY A 102 -1.25 58.96 23.95
N ARG A 103 -1.92 57.79 23.81
CA ARG A 103 -1.64 56.51 24.49
C ARG A 103 -0.21 56.03 24.22
N VAL A 104 0.52 55.69 25.29
CA VAL A 104 1.85 55.06 25.19
C VAL A 104 1.65 53.58 24.90
N LEU A 105 2.24 53.12 23.80
CA LEU A 105 2.18 51.74 23.37
C LEU A 105 3.62 51.22 23.21
N PRO A 106 3.95 49.98 23.65
CA PRO A 106 5.32 49.46 23.59
C PRO A 106 5.93 49.49 22.17
N PRO A 107 7.15 49.93 21.92
CA PRO A 107 7.72 49.85 20.58
C PRO A 107 7.84 48.37 20.14
N VAL A 108 7.34 48.02 18.95
CA VAL A 108 7.56 46.69 18.34
C VAL A 108 8.37 46.89 17.07
N TRP A 109 9.54 46.25 17.01
CA TRP A 109 10.37 46.24 15.82
C TRP A 109 9.93 45.12 14.89
N ILE A 110 9.69 45.45 13.63
CA ILE A 110 9.43 44.47 12.59
C ILE A 110 10.63 44.50 11.65
N PHE A 111 11.20 43.35 11.39
CA PHE A 111 12.20 43.14 10.35
C PHE A 111 11.52 42.56 9.12
N GLY A 112 11.90 43.00 7.93
CA GLY A 112 11.27 42.55 6.71
C GLY A 112 12.20 42.57 5.52
N GLY A 113 11.85 41.77 4.53
CA GLY A 113 12.56 41.69 3.26
C GLY A 113 11.62 41.50 2.09
N VAL A 114 12.04 41.96 0.91
CA VAL A 114 11.30 41.80 -0.34
C VAL A 114 12.26 41.45 -1.47
N CYS A 115 11.92 40.41 -2.22
CA CYS A 115 12.59 40.04 -3.46
C CYS A 115 12.16 41.01 -4.56
N ARG A 116 13.12 41.65 -5.25
CA ARG A 116 12.81 42.64 -6.29
C ARG A 116 12.12 42.01 -7.49
N GLU A 117 12.59 40.85 -7.89
CA GLU A 117 12.17 40.19 -9.13
C GLU A 117 10.81 39.52 -8.95
N THR A 118 10.59 38.81 -7.84
CA THR A 118 9.32 38.09 -7.60
C THR A 118 8.28 38.96 -6.88
N GLY A 119 8.71 39.96 -6.11
CA GLY A 119 7.85 40.76 -5.24
C GLY A 119 7.39 40.06 -3.97
N GLU A 120 7.79 38.81 -3.77
CA GLU A 120 7.56 38.05 -2.53
C GLU A 120 8.25 38.71 -1.35
N CYS A 121 7.64 38.64 -0.18
CA CYS A 121 8.15 39.30 1.01
C CYS A 121 7.89 38.51 2.29
N PHE A 122 8.63 38.88 3.34
CA PHE A 122 8.38 38.48 4.72
C PHE A 122 8.39 39.70 5.63
N LEU A 123 7.60 39.67 6.71
CA LEU A 123 7.64 40.62 7.83
C LEU A 123 7.58 39.81 9.12
N GLN A 124 8.50 40.04 10.04
CA GLN A 124 8.58 39.29 11.30
C GLN A 124 8.82 40.25 12.46
N ALA A 125 8.03 40.09 13.52
CA ALA A 125 8.27 40.80 14.77
C ALA A 125 9.57 40.30 15.41
N VAL A 126 10.47 41.23 15.75
CA VAL A 126 11.76 40.92 16.36
C VAL A 126 11.89 41.62 17.71
N PRO A 127 12.46 40.96 18.73
CA PRO A 127 12.64 41.55 20.05
C PRO A 127 13.61 42.75 20.02
N ASN A 128 14.58 42.74 19.10
CA ASN A 128 15.54 43.80 18.91
C ASN A 128 16.15 43.75 17.50
N ARG A 129 16.76 44.86 17.07
CA ARG A 129 17.47 45.02 15.78
C ARG A 129 18.98 44.71 15.88
N GLY A 130 19.36 43.80 16.78
CA GLY A 130 20.74 43.39 16.99
C GLY A 130 21.20 42.41 15.92
N PHE A 131 22.50 42.43 15.62
CA PHE A 131 23.14 41.56 14.63
C PHE A 131 22.65 40.10 14.71
N LYS A 132 22.74 39.46 15.89
CA LYS A 132 22.36 38.05 16.06
C LYS A 132 20.91 37.76 15.68
N THR A 133 19.98 38.64 16.07
CA THR A 133 18.54 38.47 15.82
C THR A 133 18.19 38.66 14.35
N LEU A 134 18.83 39.62 13.67
CA LEU A 134 18.55 39.88 12.26
C LEU A 134 19.18 38.81 11.38
N THR A 135 20.42 38.41 11.66
CA THR A 135 21.11 37.34 10.92
C THR A 135 20.37 36.02 11.04
N SER A 136 19.80 35.68 12.20
CA SER A 136 18.99 34.46 12.33
C SER A 136 17.75 34.50 11.44
N VAL A 137 17.06 35.64 11.36
CA VAL A 137 15.89 35.80 10.49
C VAL A 137 16.29 35.78 9.02
N ILE A 138 17.41 36.39 8.63
CA ILE A 138 17.94 36.34 7.26
C ILE A 138 18.16 34.89 6.83
N LEU A 139 18.84 34.09 7.66
CA LEU A 139 19.13 32.68 7.35
C LEU A 139 17.86 31.81 7.26
N GLU A 140 16.86 32.13 8.08
CA GLU A 140 15.57 31.45 8.07
C GLU A 140 14.72 31.82 6.84
N ARG A 141 14.79 33.08 6.38
CA ARG A 141 13.82 33.63 5.41
C ARG A 141 14.36 33.92 4.01
N ILE A 142 15.68 33.97 3.82
CA ILE A 142 16.33 34.31 2.55
C ILE A 142 17.14 33.13 2.04
N GLU A 143 16.93 32.77 0.77
CA GLU A 143 17.56 31.61 0.12
C GLU A 143 19.05 31.86 -0.12
N GLU A 144 19.87 30.83 0.10
CA GLU A 144 21.33 30.96 -0.03
C GLU A 144 21.72 31.32 -1.47
N GLY A 145 22.80 32.10 -1.63
CA GLY A 145 23.22 32.62 -2.93
C GLY A 145 22.44 33.85 -3.43
N SER A 146 21.51 34.38 -2.63
CA SER A 146 20.85 35.67 -2.92
C SER A 146 21.82 36.85 -2.78
N THR A 147 21.57 37.91 -3.54
CA THR A 147 22.20 39.23 -3.32
C THR A 147 21.32 40.05 -2.37
N ILE A 148 21.85 40.49 -1.24
CA ILE A 148 21.14 41.25 -0.22
C ILE A 148 21.49 42.74 -0.35
N TYR A 149 20.48 43.59 -0.42
CA TYR A 149 20.63 45.05 -0.33
C TYR A 149 20.07 45.57 1.00
N SER A 150 20.87 46.35 1.73
CA SER A 150 20.46 46.95 3.01
C SER A 150 20.95 48.38 3.16
N ASP A 151 20.50 49.06 4.22
CA ASP A 151 21.07 50.35 4.61
C ASP A 151 22.43 50.18 5.34
N CYS A 152 23.01 51.28 5.81
CA CYS A 152 24.26 51.24 6.57
C CYS A 152 24.06 50.96 8.08
N TRP A 153 23.01 50.25 8.48
CA TRP A 153 22.80 49.89 9.88
C TRP A 153 23.91 48.97 10.39
N ARG A 154 24.41 49.24 11.60
CA ARG A 154 25.58 48.55 12.19
C ARG A 154 25.41 47.03 12.33
N SER A 155 24.17 46.55 12.34
CA SER A 155 23.84 45.14 12.46
C SER A 155 23.94 44.41 11.12
N TYR A 156 24.12 45.10 9.99
CA TYR A 156 24.36 44.49 8.69
C TYR A 156 25.86 44.42 8.40
N LYS A 157 26.50 43.36 8.89
CA LYS A 157 27.92 43.13 8.68
C LYS A 157 28.14 42.34 7.39
N THR A 158 28.62 43.01 6.35
CA THR A 158 28.92 42.42 5.04
C THR A 158 29.76 41.14 5.16
N SER A 159 30.87 41.17 5.90
CA SER A 159 31.75 40.00 6.04
C SER A 159 31.07 38.78 6.65
N GLU A 160 30.08 38.96 7.53
CA GLU A 160 29.37 37.84 8.14
C GLU A 160 28.28 37.29 7.20
N LEU A 161 27.60 38.15 6.43
CA LEU A 161 26.63 37.72 5.41
C LEU A 161 27.32 37.00 4.24
N GLU A 162 28.47 37.51 3.80
CA GLU A 162 29.31 36.87 2.77
C GLU A 162 29.82 35.50 3.24
N ALA A 163 30.21 35.36 4.51
CA ALA A 163 30.60 34.07 5.08
C ALA A 163 29.46 33.05 5.13
N GLN A 164 28.20 33.50 5.10
CA GLN A 164 27.00 32.66 5.04
C GLN A 164 26.52 32.42 3.60
N GLY A 165 27.28 32.85 2.59
CA GLY A 165 26.97 32.60 1.17
C GLY A 165 26.05 33.63 0.51
N PHE A 166 25.89 34.82 1.09
CA PHE A 166 25.15 35.92 0.46
C PHE A 166 26.10 36.97 -0.10
N GLU A 167 25.78 37.51 -1.28
CA GLU A 167 26.44 38.73 -1.75
C GLU A 167 25.75 39.94 -1.10
N HIS A 168 26.48 40.89 -0.50
CA HIS A 168 25.84 41.95 0.27
C HIS A 168 26.33 43.35 -0.09
N PHE A 169 25.39 44.20 -0.51
CA PHE A 169 25.65 45.61 -0.82
C PHE A 169 24.85 46.54 0.08
N ARG A 170 25.44 47.69 0.40
CA ARG A 170 24.87 48.67 1.33
C ARG A 170 24.68 50.00 0.65
N VAL A 171 23.66 50.73 1.09
CA VAL A 171 23.39 52.08 0.60
C VAL A 171 23.41 53.06 1.74
N ASN A 172 24.17 54.14 1.55
CA ASN A 172 24.23 55.22 2.53
C ASN A 172 23.26 56.33 2.13
N HIS A 173 22.04 56.27 2.66
CA HIS A 173 20.98 57.25 2.42
C HIS A 173 21.29 58.68 2.86
N LYS A 174 22.41 58.92 3.57
CA LYS A 174 22.88 60.28 3.85
C LYS A 174 23.44 60.96 2.60
N TYR A 175 24.05 60.20 1.71
CA TYR A 175 24.80 60.74 0.56
C TYR A 175 24.13 60.38 -0.77
N ASN A 176 23.58 59.17 -0.90
CA ASN A 176 23.08 58.65 -2.17
C ASN A 176 21.74 57.92 -2.00
N PHE A 177 20.82 58.09 -2.96
CA PHE A 177 19.56 57.33 -3.04
C PHE A 177 19.73 55.98 -3.73
N VAL A 178 20.71 55.89 -4.63
CA VAL A 178 21.20 54.69 -5.29
C VAL A 178 22.71 54.76 -5.19
N ASP A 179 23.34 53.69 -4.72
CA ASP A 179 24.79 53.66 -4.61
C ASP A 179 25.44 53.74 -6.02
N PRO A 180 26.33 54.71 -6.28
CA PRO A 180 26.85 54.97 -7.62
C PRO A 180 27.84 53.91 -8.11
N GLU A 181 28.45 53.12 -7.22
CA GLU A 181 29.41 52.08 -7.58
C GLU A 181 28.73 50.72 -7.77
N SER A 182 27.90 50.30 -6.80
CA SER A 182 27.22 49.00 -6.80
C SER A 182 25.82 49.01 -7.42
N GLY A 183 25.20 50.18 -7.59
CA GLY A 183 23.81 50.32 -8.03
C GLY A 183 22.78 49.93 -6.96
N ALA A 184 23.21 49.65 -5.72
CA ALA A 184 22.31 49.20 -4.66
C ALA A 184 21.29 50.28 -4.25
N HIS A 185 20.07 49.88 -3.87
CA HIS A 185 19.02 50.73 -3.26
C HIS A 185 17.98 49.90 -2.47
N THR A 186 17.22 50.54 -1.59
CA THR A 186 16.21 49.89 -0.71
C THR A 186 14.79 50.42 -0.95
N GLN A 187 14.55 50.97 -2.15
CA GLN A 187 13.28 51.62 -2.49
C GLN A 187 12.07 50.68 -2.46
N THR A 188 12.25 49.40 -2.81
CA THR A 188 11.16 48.42 -2.86
C THR A 188 10.71 48.06 -1.45
N VAL A 189 11.66 47.85 -0.53
CA VAL A 189 11.38 47.58 0.88
C VAL A 189 10.75 48.81 1.56
N GLU A 190 11.19 50.03 1.23
CA GLU A 190 10.56 51.27 1.71
C GLU A 190 9.08 51.39 1.28
N ARG A 191 8.77 51.10 0.01
CA ARG A 191 7.38 51.10 -0.51
C ARG A 191 6.53 50.02 0.16
N MET A 192 7.12 48.84 0.42
CA MET A 192 6.47 47.78 1.19
C MET A 192 6.11 48.26 2.60
N TRP A 193 7.03 48.92 3.30
CA TRP A 193 6.76 49.47 4.63
C TRP A 193 5.65 50.51 4.62
N GLY A 194 5.61 51.38 3.61
CA GLY A 194 4.53 52.34 3.41
C GLY A 194 3.17 51.65 3.34
N SER A 195 3.08 50.58 2.55
CA SER A 195 1.86 49.78 2.36
C SER A 195 1.43 49.05 3.63
N ALA A 196 2.37 48.34 4.29
CA ALA A 196 2.11 47.63 5.53
C ALA A 196 1.64 48.57 6.66
N LYS A 197 2.32 49.72 6.83
CA LYS A 197 1.93 50.73 7.83
C LYS A 197 0.59 51.38 7.50
N TRP A 198 0.29 51.62 6.23
CA TRP A 198 -1.00 52.19 5.82
C TRP A 198 -2.14 51.22 6.13
N ARG A 199 -1.97 49.92 5.81
CA ARG A 199 -2.97 48.89 6.12
C ARG A 199 -3.23 48.79 7.63
N ASN A 200 -2.16 48.77 8.43
CA ASN A 200 -2.28 48.79 9.88
C ASN A 200 -3.02 50.05 10.40
N LYS A 201 -2.78 51.22 9.79
CA LYS A 201 -3.51 52.46 10.14
C LYS A 201 -4.99 52.41 9.74
N LYS A 202 -5.34 51.75 8.63
CA LYS A 202 -6.74 51.59 8.16
C LYS A 202 -7.61 50.88 9.20
N GLN A 203 -7.01 50.02 10.02
CA GLN A 203 -7.68 49.33 11.13
C GLN A 203 -7.95 50.23 12.36
N ARG A 204 -7.58 51.52 12.33
CA ARG A 204 -7.86 52.54 13.37
C ARG A 204 -7.39 52.18 14.79
N GLY A 205 -6.38 51.33 14.89
CA GLY A 205 -5.84 50.86 16.15
C GLY A 205 -6.10 49.38 16.33
N THR A 206 -5.02 48.64 16.54
CA THR A 206 -5.01 47.19 16.54
C THR A 206 -4.72 46.71 17.95
N ASP A 207 -5.43 45.68 18.43
CA ASP A 207 -4.94 44.95 19.59
C ASP A 207 -3.55 44.39 19.24
N ARG A 208 -2.61 44.57 20.15
CA ARG A 208 -1.20 44.26 19.91
C ARG A 208 -0.94 42.77 19.85
N ASN A 209 -1.76 42.00 20.53
CA ASN A 209 -1.71 40.55 20.48
C ASN A 209 -2.10 40.02 19.09
N MET A 210 -2.73 40.86 18.25
CA MET A 210 -3.14 40.49 16.90
C MET A 210 -2.19 40.99 15.82
N LEU A 211 -1.15 41.78 16.15
CA LEU A 211 -0.27 42.42 15.16
C LEU A 211 0.31 41.40 14.17
N ASP A 212 0.72 40.24 14.66
CA ASP A 212 1.28 39.17 13.84
C ASP A 212 0.25 38.63 12.83
N SER A 213 -1.02 38.49 13.23
CA SER A 213 -2.11 38.09 12.34
C SER A 213 -2.37 39.10 11.22
N TYR A 214 -2.25 40.41 11.51
CA TYR A 214 -2.38 41.45 10.47
C TYR A 214 -1.17 41.51 9.54
N LEU A 215 0.04 41.26 10.05
CA LEU A 215 1.22 41.10 9.22
C LEU A 215 1.07 39.88 8.32
N ALA A 216 0.56 38.78 8.86
CA ALA A 216 0.32 37.56 8.10
C ALA A 216 -0.69 37.77 6.96
N GLU A 217 -1.81 38.44 7.22
CA GLU A 217 -2.76 38.80 6.17
C GLU A 217 -2.10 39.64 5.06
N PHE A 218 -1.30 40.65 5.43
CA PHE A 218 -0.63 41.50 4.47
C PHE A 218 0.35 40.72 3.58
N ILE A 219 1.17 39.86 4.20
CA ILE A 219 2.14 39.01 3.51
C ILE A 219 1.42 38.04 2.58
N TRP A 220 0.39 37.34 3.09
CA TRP A 220 -0.38 36.37 2.33
C TRP A 220 -0.97 36.99 1.06
N ARG A 221 -1.59 38.17 1.17
CA ARG A 221 -2.14 38.88 -0.01
C ARG A 221 -1.07 39.30 -0.99
N LYS A 222 0.06 39.81 -0.49
CA LYS A 222 1.14 40.31 -1.35
C LYS A 222 1.83 39.17 -2.11
N ASN A 223 2.09 38.05 -1.44
CA ASN A 223 2.77 36.90 -2.04
C ASN A 223 1.84 36.12 -2.98
N ASN A 224 0.51 36.24 -2.83
CA ASN A 224 -0.48 35.60 -3.69
C ASN A 224 -1.12 36.55 -4.72
N ARG A 225 -0.53 37.72 -4.97
CA ARG A 225 -1.10 38.76 -5.86
C ARG A 225 -1.37 38.31 -7.31
N GLU A 226 -0.64 37.29 -7.78
CA GLU A 226 -0.81 36.73 -9.13
C GLU A 226 -1.88 35.63 -9.18
N ASN A 227 -2.32 35.15 -8.01
CA ASN A 227 -3.35 34.14 -7.87
C ASN A 227 -4.72 34.80 -7.72
N ASP A 228 -5.77 34.04 -8.07
CA ASP A 228 -7.13 34.37 -7.61
C ASP A 228 -7.18 34.17 -6.08
N LEU A 229 -7.29 35.27 -5.34
CA LEU A 229 -7.27 35.25 -3.87
C LEU A 229 -8.47 34.50 -3.27
N PHE A 230 -9.62 34.47 -3.95
CA PHE A 230 -10.77 33.71 -3.49
C PHE A 230 -10.48 32.22 -3.58
N ILE A 231 -10.00 31.75 -4.73
CA ILE A 231 -9.65 30.35 -4.92
C ILE A 231 -8.49 29.95 -4.02
N LYS A 232 -7.47 30.79 -3.91
CA LYS A 232 -6.32 30.54 -3.03
C LYS A 232 -6.72 30.44 -1.56
N ALA A 233 -7.63 31.31 -1.10
CA ALA A 233 -8.17 31.22 0.26
C ALA A 233 -8.87 29.88 0.50
N LEU A 234 -9.69 29.40 -0.44
CA LEU A 234 -10.35 28.10 -0.32
C LEU A 234 -9.36 26.93 -0.32
N GLN A 235 -8.32 27.00 -1.14
CA GLN A 235 -7.25 26.00 -1.16
C GLN A 235 -6.51 25.93 0.17
N ASP A 236 -6.16 27.08 0.75
CA ASP A 236 -5.46 27.13 2.02
C ASP A 236 -6.35 26.66 3.18
N ILE A 237 -7.64 27.02 3.19
CA ILE A 237 -8.61 26.46 4.15
C ILE A 237 -8.65 24.93 4.03
N ALA A 238 -8.73 24.39 2.82
CA ALA A 238 -8.80 22.95 2.61
C ALA A 238 -7.49 22.23 2.99
N ALA A 239 -6.34 22.88 2.80
CA ALA A 239 -5.04 22.31 3.14
C ALA A 239 -4.77 22.30 4.65
N LEU A 240 -5.18 23.36 5.36
CA LEU A 240 -4.98 23.53 6.80
C LEU A 240 -6.01 22.76 7.64
N TRP A 241 -7.24 22.67 7.14
CA TRP A 241 -8.33 21.92 7.76
C TRP A 241 -8.88 20.89 6.77
N PRO A 242 -8.06 19.89 6.39
CA PRO A 242 -8.56 18.80 5.58
C PRO A 242 -9.74 18.16 6.33
N PRO A 243 -10.83 17.79 5.63
CA PRO A 243 -11.87 17.01 6.27
C PRO A 243 -11.23 15.79 6.92
N GLU A 244 -11.67 15.41 8.13
CA GLU A 244 -11.32 14.12 8.75
C GLU A 244 -11.89 12.99 7.87
N GLU A 245 -11.24 12.73 6.73
CA GLU A 245 -11.55 11.62 5.85
C GLU A 245 -10.90 10.38 6.44
N ASN A 246 -11.62 9.78 7.36
CA ASN A 246 -11.34 8.42 7.75
C ASN A 246 -11.85 7.55 6.59
N ASP A 247 -10.94 6.83 5.92
CA ASP A 247 -11.27 5.91 4.80
C ASP A 247 -12.19 4.74 5.20
N PHE A 248 -12.78 4.75 6.41
CA PHE A 248 -13.62 3.69 6.96
C PHE A 248 -14.76 3.31 6.02
N GLY A 249 -15.37 4.32 5.37
CA GLY A 249 -16.42 4.13 4.37
C GLY A 249 -15.97 3.28 3.17
N MET A 250 -14.71 3.37 2.78
CA MET A 250 -14.17 2.73 1.58
C MET A 250 -13.62 1.32 1.83
N ILE A 251 -13.47 0.89 3.10
CA ILE A 251 -12.79 -0.37 3.45
C ILE A 251 -13.47 -1.60 2.83
N ALA A 252 -14.80 -1.67 2.90
CA ALA A 252 -15.59 -2.78 2.38
C ALA A 252 -16.52 -2.40 1.23
N GLU A 253 -16.39 -1.17 0.72
CA GLU A 253 -17.14 -0.68 -0.44
C GLU A 253 -16.75 -1.50 -1.68
N PRO A 254 -17.70 -1.90 -2.53
CA PRO A 254 -17.38 -2.66 -3.73
C PRO A 254 -16.51 -1.85 -4.68
N HIS A 255 -15.51 -2.50 -5.28
CA HIS A 255 -14.57 -1.90 -6.24
C HIS A 255 -13.66 -0.80 -5.67
N ALA A 256 -13.67 -0.57 -4.36
CA ALA A 256 -12.77 0.39 -3.72
C ALA A 256 -11.40 -0.23 -3.41
N THR A 257 -10.32 0.40 -3.86
CA THR A 257 -8.96 -0.04 -3.53
C THR A 257 -7.97 1.11 -3.54
N SER A 258 -7.05 1.12 -2.57
CA SER A 258 -5.95 2.09 -2.48
C SER A 258 -4.73 1.71 -3.33
N LYS A 259 -4.78 0.58 -4.05
CA LYS A 259 -3.59 -0.07 -4.64
C LYS A 259 -3.39 0.21 -6.13
N ILE A 260 -4.42 0.69 -6.81
CA ILE A 260 -4.39 1.09 -8.22
C ILE A 260 -5.22 2.37 -8.35
N ARG A 261 -4.71 3.34 -9.12
CA ARG A 261 -5.41 4.60 -9.42
C ARG A 261 -5.54 4.83 -10.92
N LYS A 262 -4.59 4.33 -11.71
CA LYS A 262 -4.56 4.48 -13.17
C LYS A 262 -4.37 3.12 -13.86
N TYR A 263 -4.62 3.06 -15.17
CA TYR A 263 -4.51 1.82 -15.93
C TYR A 263 -3.07 1.28 -15.97
N GLU A 264 -2.08 2.18 -16.03
CA GLU A 264 -0.66 1.81 -16.05
C GLU A 264 -0.25 1.01 -14.80
N ASP A 265 -0.90 1.27 -13.65
CA ASP A 265 -0.64 0.56 -12.40
C ASP A 265 -0.92 -0.95 -12.52
N LEU A 266 -1.84 -1.36 -13.42
CA LEU A 266 -2.16 -2.78 -13.66
C LEU A 266 -0.95 -3.58 -14.16
N THR A 267 -0.08 -2.94 -14.93
CA THR A 267 1.11 -3.58 -15.52
C THR A 267 2.27 -3.73 -14.52
N ALA A 268 2.22 -2.98 -13.42
CA ALA A 268 3.26 -2.96 -12.39
C ALA A 268 2.80 -3.58 -11.05
N ILE A 269 1.67 -4.30 -11.01
CA ILE A 269 1.09 -4.78 -9.76
C ILE A 269 1.98 -5.83 -9.08
N GLN A 270 2.62 -5.39 -8.00
CA GLN A 270 3.34 -6.28 -7.07
C GLN A 270 2.45 -6.81 -5.93
N THR A 271 1.24 -6.25 -5.74
CA THR A 271 0.37 -6.59 -4.61
C THR A 271 -0.60 -7.74 -4.91
N TYR A 272 -0.84 -8.61 -3.91
CA TYR A 272 -1.69 -9.81 -4.08
C TYR A 272 -3.17 -9.48 -4.38
N GLY A 273 -3.69 -8.35 -3.92
CA GLY A 273 -5.09 -7.93 -4.06
C GLY A 273 -5.18 -6.55 -4.70
N PHE A 274 -5.98 -6.34 -5.75
CA PHE A 274 -6.12 -5.04 -6.44
C PHE A 274 -7.55 -4.78 -6.97
N ARG A 275 -8.50 -5.68 -6.71
CA ARG A 275 -9.85 -5.60 -7.29
C ARG A 275 -10.87 -4.87 -6.40
N GLY A 276 -10.52 -4.61 -5.14
CA GLY A 276 -11.46 -3.99 -4.18
C GLY A 276 -12.70 -4.82 -3.84
N ARG A 277 -12.62 -6.16 -3.86
CA ARG A 277 -13.80 -7.04 -3.68
C ARG A 277 -13.77 -7.96 -2.46
N ALA A 278 -12.60 -8.16 -1.85
CA ALA A 278 -12.42 -9.22 -0.85
C ALA A 278 -13.27 -9.00 0.41
N LEU A 279 -13.16 -7.82 1.03
CA LEU A 279 -13.92 -7.49 2.25
C LEU A 279 -15.41 -7.34 1.94
N ASN A 280 -15.76 -6.73 0.80
CA ASN A 280 -17.14 -6.67 0.34
C ASN A 280 -17.79 -8.07 0.20
N SER A 281 -17.08 -9.04 -0.38
CA SER A 281 -17.56 -10.42 -0.52
C SER A 281 -17.73 -11.14 0.83
N LEU A 282 -16.91 -10.77 1.83
CA LEU A 282 -17.09 -11.25 3.20
C LEU A 282 -18.32 -10.63 3.84
N CYS A 283 -18.57 -9.33 3.68
CA CYS A 283 -19.81 -8.68 4.12
C CYS A 283 -21.06 -9.36 3.55
N SER A 284 -21.07 -9.68 2.24
CA SER A 284 -22.23 -10.32 1.61
C SER A 284 -22.51 -11.73 2.11
N SER A 285 -21.50 -12.42 2.66
CA SER A 285 -21.60 -13.81 3.08
C SER A 285 -21.57 -14.03 4.59
N SER A 286 -21.17 -13.04 5.38
CA SER A 286 -20.85 -13.19 6.81
C SER A 286 -20.92 -11.86 7.56
N LYS A 287 -20.85 -11.90 8.89
CA LYS A 287 -20.76 -10.67 9.69
C LYS A 287 -19.28 -10.27 9.85
N LEU A 288 -18.92 -9.13 9.25
CA LEU A 288 -17.57 -8.57 9.26
C LEU A 288 -17.41 -7.52 10.37
N THR A 289 -16.31 -7.58 11.10
CA THR A 289 -15.88 -6.53 12.04
C THR A 289 -14.39 -6.28 11.84
N VAL A 290 -13.99 -5.02 11.72
CA VAL A 290 -12.59 -4.63 11.50
C VAL A 290 -12.11 -3.82 12.70
N LEU A 291 -11.04 -4.26 13.35
CA LEU A 291 -10.37 -3.51 14.41
C LEU A 291 -9.08 -2.92 13.82
N ILE A 292 -8.93 -1.60 13.85
CA ILE A 292 -7.81 -0.90 13.20
C ILE A 292 -7.22 0.18 14.10
N ARG A 293 -5.90 0.32 14.06
CA ARG A 293 -5.19 1.48 14.59
C ARG A 293 -4.02 1.82 13.69
N ALA A 294 -4.00 3.03 13.15
CA ALA A 294 -2.85 3.60 12.45
C ALA A 294 -1.84 4.18 13.45
N GLU A 295 -0.59 4.32 13.02
CA GLU A 295 0.45 4.97 13.82
C GLU A 295 0.07 6.43 14.11
N GLY A 296 0.34 6.92 15.31
CA GLY A 296 -0.08 8.25 15.77
C GLY A 296 -1.59 8.43 16.03
N ASN A 297 -2.43 7.46 15.65
CA ASN A 297 -3.89 7.57 15.73
C ASN A 297 -4.51 6.70 16.83
N LYS A 298 -5.77 7.01 17.15
CA LYS A 298 -6.65 6.22 18.01
C LYS A 298 -7.01 4.88 17.36
N GLY A 299 -7.37 3.89 18.19
CA GLY A 299 -7.87 2.61 17.72
C GLY A 299 -9.39 2.62 17.54
N TYR A 300 -9.87 1.94 16.50
CA TYR A 300 -11.29 1.86 16.17
C TYR A 300 -11.73 0.42 15.91
N GLN A 301 -12.92 0.08 16.39
CA GLN A 301 -13.72 -1.05 15.93
C GLN A 301 -14.72 -0.52 14.91
N LEU A 302 -14.81 -1.14 13.73
CA LEU A 302 -15.68 -0.77 12.63
C LEU A 302 -16.66 -1.93 12.32
N GLY A 303 -17.93 -1.58 12.09
CA GLY A 303 -18.96 -2.50 11.63
C GLY A 303 -19.42 -2.19 10.19
N PHE A 304 -19.87 -3.21 9.49
CA PHE A 304 -20.32 -3.14 8.10
C PHE A 304 -21.61 -3.93 7.91
N ASP A 305 -22.48 -3.46 7.02
CA ASP A 305 -23.66 -4.22 6.62
C ASP A 305 -23.33 -5.32 5.58
N ASN A 306 -24.35 -6.03 5.12
CA ASN A 306 -24.21 -7.10 4.13
C ASN A 306 -23.86 -6.60 2.71
N THR A 307 -24.00 -5.31 2.43
CA THR A 307 -23.61 -4.71 1.15
C THR A 307 -22.17 -4.18 1.17
N GLY A 308 -21.51 -4.20 2.34
CA GLY A 308 -20.18 -3.64 2.54
C GLY A 308 -20.19 -2.17 2.97
N LYS A 309 -21.38 -1.59 3.17
CA LYS A 309 -21.51 -0.21 3.62
C LYS A 309 -21.09 -0.11 5.09
N TYR A 310 -20.25 0.87 5.36
CA TYR A 310 -19.81 1.20 6.71
C TYR A 310 -20.97 1.67 7.59
N LEU A 311 -21.00 1.20 8.84
CA LEU A 311 -21.99 1.53 9.87
C LEU A 311 -21.36 2.38 10.98
N PRO A 312 -21.49 3.73 10.93
CA PRO A 312 -20.95 4.63 11.95
C PRO A 312 -21.44 4.32 13.37
N GLU A 313 -22.66 3.80 13.51
CA GLU A 313 -23.27 3.43 14.79
C GLU A 313 -22.62 2.19 15.45
N GLU A 314 -22.01 1.31 14.66
CA GLU A 314 -21.27 0.17 15.19
C GLU A 314 -19.81 0.53 15.50
N THR A 315 -19.41 1.78 15.22
CA THR A 315 -18.04 2.24 15.40
C THR A 315 -17.76 2.65 16.83
N LYS A 316 -16.68 2.09 17.39
CA LYS A 316 -16.27 2.33 18.77
C LYS A 316 -14.78 2.62 18.83
N GLU A 317 -14.40 3.62 19.61
CA GLU A 317 -12.99 3.83 19.96
C GLU A 317 -12.55 2.71 20.91
N ILE A 318 -11.40 2.11 20.63
CA ILE A 318 -10.85 0.97 21.38
C ILE A 318 -9.36 1.13 21.64
N THR A 319 -8.88 0.49 22.70
CA THR A 319 -7.44 0.33 22.94
C THR A 319 -6.92 -0.84 22.12
N LYS A 320 -6.12 -0.56 21.08
CA LYS A 320 -5.48 -1.56 20.22
C LYS A 320 -4.02 -1.21 20.01
N THR A 321 -3.16 -2.21 19.76
CA THR A 321 -1.83 -1.99 19.20
C THR A 321 -1.93 -1.54 17.73
N VAL A 322 -0.89 -0.90 17.20
CA VAL A 322 -0.86 -0.49 15.78
C VAL A 322 -1.02 -1.73 14.90
N GLY A 323 -1.93 -1.66 13.92
CA GLY A 323 -2.25 -2.76 13.01
C GLY A 323 -3.75 -2.93 12.76
N THR A 324 -4.07 -3.96 11.96
CA THR A 324 -5.45 -4.29 11.56
C THR A 324 -5.77 -5.73 11.91
N GLU A 325 -6.98 -5.96 12.40
CA GLU A 325 -7.52 -7.28 12.70
C GLU A 325 -8.90 -7.40 12.05
N VAL A 326 -9.09 -8.46 11.28
CA VAL A 326 -10.33 -8.72 10.53
C VAL A 326 -11.02 -9.91 11.15
N ILE A 327 -12.20 -9.68 11.73
CA ILE A 327 -12.99 -10.68 12.44
C ILE A 327 -14.21 -11.02 11.58
N VAL A 328 -14.29 -12.28 11.17
CA VAL A 328 -15.41 -12.81 10.39
C VAL A 328 -16.19 -13.80 11.26
N THR A 329 -17.45 -13.49 11.55
CA THR A 329 -18.35 -14.34 12.33
C THR A 329 -19.54 -14.80 11.50
N ASN A 330 -20.16 -15.91 11.89
CA ASN A 330 -21.32 -16.47 11.21
C ASN A 330 -21.11 -16.67 9.69
N PHE A 331 -19.97 -17.25 9.31
CA PHE A 331 -19.63 -17.48 7.91
C PHE A 331 -20.74 -18.20 7.13
N MET A 332 -21.06 -17.68 5.93
CA MET A 332 -22.15 -18.14 5.05
C MET A 332 -23.56 -17.99 5.63
N CYS A 333 -23.79 -17.09 6.59
CA CYS A 333 -25.12 -16.90 7.20
C CYS A 333 -26.20 -16.48 6.20
N HIS A 334 -25.86 -15.72 5.17
CA HIS A 334 -26.77 -15.27 4.11
C HIS A 334 -26.92 -16.27 2.96
N SER A 335 -26.24 -17.43 3.03
CA SER A 335 -26.33 -18.50 2.02
C SER A 335 -26.66 -19.85 2.68
N PRO A 336 -27.93 -20.10 3.07
CA PRO A 336 -28.33 -21.27 3.88
C PRO A 336 -27.95 -22.61 3.26
N VAL A 337 -28.06 -22.76 1.94
CA VAL A 337 -27.69 -24.00 1.22
C VAL A 337 -26.19 -24.28 1.36
N ARG A 338 -25.35 -23.27 1.11
CA ARG A 338 -23.88 -23.37 1.25
C ARG A 338 -23.48 -23.63 2.70
N ARG A 339 -24.11 -22.94 3.65
CA ARG A 339 -23.89 -23.15 5.10
C ARG A 339 -24.24 -24.57 5.53
N LYS A 340 -25.38 -25.09 5.08
CA LYS A 340 -25.82 -26.45 5.39
C LYS A 340 -24.90 -27.50 4.75
N ALA A 341 -24.39 -27.25 3.54
CA ALA A 341 -23.38 -28.10 2.92
C ALA A 341 -22.06 -28.13 3.72
N LEU A 342 -21.65 -27.00 4.30
CA LEU A 342 -20.49 -26.90 5.20
C LEU A 342 -20.68 -27.70 6.50
N GLN A 343 -21.89 -27.68 7.06
CA GLN A 343 -22.22 -28.29 8.35
C GLN A 343 -22.56 -29.78 8.28
N ARG A 344 -23.14 -30.26 7.16
CA ARG A 344 -23.70 -31.62 7.05
C ARG A 344 -22.67 -32.75 6.99
N LYS A 345 -21.41 -32.48 6.64
CA LYS A 345 -20.40 -33.53 6.46
C LYS A 345 -19.23 -33.31 7.41
N LYS A 346 -19.11 -34.15 8.46
CA LYS A 346 -17.92 -34.17 9.34
C LYS A 346 -16.61 -34.21 8.52
N LYS A 347 -16.56 -34.99 7.44
CA LYS A 347 -15.45 -35.02 6.47
C LYS A 347 -15.16 -33.66 5.83
N ALA A 348 -16.18 -32.87 5.50
CA ALA A 348 -16.00 -31.55 4.90
C ALA A 348 -15.34 -30.55 5.86
N TYR A 349 -15.68 -30.59 7.16
CA TYR A 349 -15.02 -29.74 8.17
C TYR A 349 -13.50 -29.99 8.26
N ILE A 350 -13.11 -31.26 8.21
CA ILE A 350 -11.71 -31.70 8.22
C ILE A 350 -10.98 -31.21 6.96
N ASP A 351 -11.60 -31.44 5.80
CA ASP A 351 -11.05 -31.03 4.51
C ASP A 351 -10.86 -29.50 4.44
N ILE A 352 -11.75 -28.71 5.07
CA ILE A 352 -11.61 -27.26 5.18
C ILE A 352 -10.39 -26.88 6.00
N ILE A 353 -10.20 -27.45 7.19
CA ILE A 353 -9.02 -27.16 8.03
C ILE A 353 -7.73 -27.50 7.27
N ILE A 354 -7.70 -28.66 6.61
CA ILE A 354 -6.56 -29.07 5.79
C ILE A 354 -6.30 -28.06 4.66
N ASN A 355 -7.35 -27.57 4.00
CA ASN A 355 -7.21 -26.57 2.94
C ASN A 355 -6.74 -25.21 3.48
N VAL A 356 -7.21 -24.77 4.64
CA VAL A 356 -6.73 -23.54 5.29
C VAL A 356 -5.26 -23.66 5.65
N VAL A 357 -4.84 -24.81 6.21
CA VAL A 357 -3.43 -25.08 6.50
C VAL A 357 -2.61 -24.99 5.22
N LYS A 358 -3.02 -25.68 4.13
CA LYS A 358 -2.31 -25.63 2.84
C LYS A 358 -2.16 -24.21 2.29
N VAL A 359 -3.24 -23.44 2.30
CA VAL A 359 -3.21 -22.03 1.84
C VAL A 359 -2.22 -21.22 2.68
N LEU A 360 -2.19 -21.41 4.01
CA LEU A 360 -1.22 -20.72 4.84
C LEU A 360 0.22 -21.21 4.63
N GLN A 361 0.43 -22.51 4.35
CA GLN A 361 1.73 -23.04 3.93
C GLN A 361 2.22 -22.31 2.68
N ASP A 362 1.35 -22.12 1.70
CA ASP A 362 1.67 -21.41 0.47
C ASP A 362 2.11 -19.97 0.75
N TYR A 363 1.38 -19.22 1.58
CA TYR A 363 1.74 -17.85 1.94
C TYR A 363 3.00 -17.76 2.80
N ALA A 364 3.17 -18.66 3.77
CA ALA A 364 4.34 -18.72 4.64
C ALA A 364 5.63 -18.99 3.86
N LEU A 365 5.56 -19.87 2.87
CA LEU A 365 6.69 -20.16 1.97
C LEU A 365 6.90 -19.02 0.96
N ALA A 366 5.85 -18.36 0.48
CA ALA A 366 5.97 -17.22 -0.43
C ALA A 366 6.61 -15.97 0.23
N ARG A 367 6.33 -15.76 1.51
CA ARG A 367 6.72 -14.58 2.30
C ARG A 367 7.53 -14.97 3.53
N ILE A 368 8.76 -15.44 3.28
CA ILE A 368 9.74 -15.79 4.33
C ILE A 368 10.14 -14.59 5.21
N ASP A 369 9.84 -13.36 4.77
CA ASP A 369 10.03 -12.10 5.46
C ASP A 369 8.92 -11.78 6.49
N SER A 370 7.94 -12.67 6.65
CA SER A 370 6.78 -12.47 7.54
C SER A 370 6.55 -13.67 8.46
N VAL A 371 6.07 -13.37 9.67
CA VAL A 371 5.70 -14.38 10.65
C VAL A 371 4.23 -14.75 10.49
N PHE A 372 3.96 -16.06 10.41
CA PHE A 372 2.63 -16.62 10.29
C PHE A 372 2.35 -17.55 11.47
N GLU A 373 1.16 -17.45 12.03
CA GLU A 373 0.66 -18.34 13.07
C GLU A 373 -0.78 -18.75 12.73
N LEU A 374 -1.08 -20.04 12.86
CA LEU A 374 -2.42 -20.59 12.74
C LEU A 374 -2.78 -21.33 14.01
N SER A 375 -3.88 -20.91 14.61
CA SER A 375 -4.42 -21.51 15.83
C SER A 375 -5.86 -21.92 15.60
N HIS A 376 -6.21 -23.09 16.10
CA HIS A 376 -7.57 -23.64 16.06
C HIS A 376 -8.09 -23.80 17.47
N THR A 377 -9.20 -23.15 17.77
CA THR A 377 -9.88 -23.22 19.06
C THR A 377 -11.13 -24.06 18.92
N ASN A 378 -11.21 -25.13 19.72
CA ASN A 378 -12.40 -25.95 19.82
C ASN A 378 -12.78 -26.16 21.28
N ASN A 379 -14.04 -25.92 21.64
CA ASN A 379 -14.56 -26.02 23.02
C ASN A 379 -13.66 -25.30 24.05
N GLY A 380 -13.19 -24.10 23.72
CA GLY A 380 -12.30 -23.30 24.59
C GLY A 380 -10.83 -23.76 24.63
N LYS A 381 -10.49 -24.92 24.05
CA LYS A 381 -9.11 -25.40 23.94
C LYS A 381 -8.50 -24.92 22.63
N THR A 382 -7.49 -24.07 22.73
CA THR A 382 -6.73 -23.58 21.57
C THR A 382 -5.51 -24.48 21.30
N THR A 383 -5.37 -24.90 20.05
CA THR A 383 -4.23 -25.66 19.54
C THR A 383 -3.54 -24.88 18.45
N VAL A 384 -2.23 -24.69 18.56
CA VAL A 384 -1.42 -24.06 17.51
C VAL A 384 -1.15 -25.12 16.44
N LEU A 385 -1.65 -24.90 15.23
CA LEU A 385 -1.49 -25.81 14.08
C LEU A 385 -0.21 -25.51 13.30
N MET A 386 0.20 -24.25 13.21
CA MET A 386 1.41 -23.84 12.50
C MET A 386 1.95 -22.55 13.12
N LYS A 387 3.27 -22.43 13.19
CA LYS A 387 3.95 -21.16 13.49
C LYS A 387 5.30 -21.10 12.78
N THR A 388 5.55 -20.00 12.06
CA THR A 388 6.86 -19.75 11.45
C THR A 388 7.79 -19.00 12.42
N PRO A 389 9.12 -19.11 12.25
CA PRO A 389 10.08 -18.36 13.06
C PRO A 389 10.01 -16.84 12.77
N ALA A 390 10.55 -16.04 13.70
CA ALA A 390 10.57 -14.58 13.61
C ALA A 390 11.41 -14.06 12.42
N ASN A 391 11.18 -12.79 12.05
CA ASN A 391 11.88 -12.10 10.95
C ASN A 391 13.41 -12.28 11.06
N ASN A 392 14.07 -12.53 9.92
CA ASN A 392 15.48 -12.93 9.73
C ASN A 392 15.78 -14.44 9.79
N ALA A 393 14.77 -15.30 9.82
CA ALA A 393 14.98 -16.73 9.62
C ALA A 393 15.42 -17.04 8.18
N GLN A 394 16.47 -17.82 8.03
CA GLN A 394 16.85 -18.39 6.74
C GLN A 394 15.72 -19.30 6.21
N MET A 395 15.55 -19.35 4.88
CA MET A 395 14.45 -20.08 4.23
C MET A 395 14.42 -21.57 4.62
N ASP A 396 15.56 -22.19 4.93
CA ASP A 396 15.63 -23.56 5.45
C ASP A 396 14.82 -23.74 6.76
N ARG A 397 14.92 -22.79 7.69
CA ARG A 397 14.21 -22.81 8.97
C ARG A 397 12.71 -22.63 8.78
N VAL A 398 12.32 -21.76 7.84
CA VAL A 398 10.90 -21.56 7.48
C VAL A 398 10.33 -22.86 6.93
N VAL A 399 10.99 -23.48 5.95
CA VAL A 399 10.56 -24.77 5.37
C VAL A 399 10.39 -25.85 6.44
N ARG A 400 11.36 -25.98 7.37
CA ARG A 400 11.26 -26.94 8.49
C ARG A 400 10.08 -26.65 9.41
N SER A 401 9.79 -25.39 9.70
CA SER A 401 8.66 -24.99 10.57
C SER A 401 7.29 -25.23 9.94
N VAL A 402 7.20 -25.11 8.61
CA VAL A 402 5.99 -25.34 7.81
C VAL A 402 5.69 -26.85 7.66
N PHE A 403 6.75 -27.69 7.68
CA PHE A 403 6.68 -29.15 7.61
C PHE A 403 7.32 -29.85 8.83
N PRO A 404 6.78 -29.67 10.04
CA PRO A 404 7.44 -30.11 11.28
C PRO A 404 7.68 -31.64 11.37
N ASN A 405 6.84 -32.45 10.72
CA ASN A 405 6.99 -33.93 10.68
C ASN A 405 8.06 -34.43 9.74
N LYS A 406 8.45 -33.55 8.84
CA LYS A 406 9.46 -33.83 7.83
C LYS A 406 10.79 -33.23 8.25
N GLY A 407 10.85 -32.53 9.39
CA GLY A 407 12.03 -31.88 9.92
C GLY A 407 13.25 -32.81 10.02
N TYR A 408 13.05 -34.07 10.44
CA TYR A 408 14.12 -35.07 10.49
C TYR A 408 14.74 -35.32 9.09
N PHE A 409 13.90 -35.54 8.07
CA PHE A 409 14.35 -35.75 6.68
C PHE A 409 14.96 -34.47 6.08
N LEU A 410 14.41 -33.30 6.43
CA LEU A 410 14.84 -32.01 5.90
C LEU A 410 16.17 -31.51 6.50
N ASN A 411 16.61 -32.04 7.64
CA ASN A 411 17.84 -31.58 8.29
C ASN A 411 19.11 -31.99 7.54
N ASN A 412 19.15 -33.19 6.95
CA ASN A 412 20.35 -33.73 6.31
C ASN A 412 20.27 -33.81 4.76
N ASN A 413 19.08 -33.65 4.17
CA ASN A 413 18.87 -33.90 2.73
C ASN A 413 18.51 -32.69 1.88
N MET A 414 18.41 -31.50 2.49
CA MET A 414 17.99 -30.29 1.80
C MET A 414 19.18 -29.57 1.17
N VAL A 415 19.15 -29.43 -0.15
CA VAL A 415 20.19 -28.80 -0.97
C VAL A 415 19.71 -27.42 -1.39
N LYS A 416 20.57 -26.41 -1.25
CA LYS A 416 20.30 -25.05 -1.73
C LYS A 416 20.45 -25.02 -3.25
N LEU A 417 19.45 -24.49 -3.95
CA LEU A 417 19.56 -24.25 -5.39
C LEU A 417 20.51 -23.07 -5.62
N LYS A 418 21.52 -23.30 -6.46
CA LYS A 418 22.40 -22.23 -6.98
C LYS A 418 21.77 -21.68 -8.25
N ASP A 419 21.96 -20.39 -8.49
CA ASP A 419 21.56 -19.76 -9.75
C ASP A 419 22.61 -20.09 -10.83
N VAL A 420 22.24 -20.92 -11.81
CA VAL A 420 23.15 -21.49 -12.82
C VAL A 420 22.61 -21.24 -14.22
N ASP A 421 23.52 -20.99 -15.17
CA ASP A 421 23.17 -20.84 -16.58
C ASP A 421 22.42 -22.04 -17.17
N ILE A 422 21.60 -21.75 -18.19
CA ILE A 422 20.79 -22.78 -18.84
C ILE A 422 21.73 -23.80 -19.48
N SER A 423 21.61 -25.07 -19.07
CA SER A 423 22.43 -26.16 -19.60
C SER A 423 22.08 -26.44 -21.06
N GLU A 424 23.02 -27.01 -21.82
CA GLU A 424 22.75 -27.46 -23.20
C GLU A 424 21.58 -28.43 -23.27
N THR A 425 21.48 -29.34 -22.30
CA THR A 425 20.36 -30.27 -22.14
C THR A 425 19.01 -29.55 -21.98
N ALA A 426 18.98 -28.42 -21.28
CA ALA A 426 17.77 -27.63 -21.08
C ALA A 426 17.40 -26.82 -22.35
N TYR A 427 18.39 -26.32 -23.10
CA TYR A 427 18.14 -25.69 -24.41
C TYR A 427 17.41 -26.63 -25.36
N ASP A 428 17.85 -27.89 -25.43
CA ASP A 428 17.26 -28.88 -26.32
C ASP A 428 15.89 -29.36 -25.82
N LEU A 429 15.76 -29.64 -24.51
CA LEU A 429 14.53 -30.14 -23.90
C LEU A 429 13.36 -29.16 -24.05
N TYR A 430 13.63 -27.86 -23.88
CA TYR A 430 12.63 -26.80 -23.98
C TYR A 430 12.62 -26.12 -25.36
N LYS A 431 13.36 -26.65 -26.34
CA LYS A 431 13.43 -26.17 -27.73
C LYS A 431 13.70 -24.66 -27.83
N LEU A 432 14.64 -24.18 -27.03
CA LEU A 432 14.95 -22.76 -26.92
C LEU A 432 15.86 -22.27 -28.04
N SER A 433 15.61 -21.05 -28.53
CA SER A 433 16.45 -20.41 -29.53
C SER A 433 17.72 -19.80 -28.88
N LYS A 434 18.91 -20.08 -29.42
CA LYS A 434 20.18 -19.51 -28.92
C LYS A 434 20.44 -18.07 -29.43
N VAL A 435 19.39 -17.26 -29.59
CA VAL A 435 19.51 -15.89 -30.12
C VAL A 435 19.95 -14.91 -29.01
N LYS A 436 20.74 -13.88 -29.36
CA LYS A 436 21.27 -12.87 -28.42
C LYS A 436 20.19 -12.18 -27.57
N LEU A 437 18.99 -12.01 -28.12
CA LEU A 437 17.82 -11.44 -27.43
C LEU A 437 17.26 -12.33 -26.31
N ASP A 438 17.30 -13.65 -26.48
CA ASP A 438 16.83 -14.59 -25.45
C ASP A 438 17.86 -14.71 -24.32
N LEU A 439 19.16 -14.69 -24.66
CA LEU A 439 20.25 -14.65 -23.67
C LEU A 439 20.18 -13.42 -22.74
N LEU A 440 19.84 -12.24 -23.28
CA LEU A 440 19.63 -11.04 -22.47
C LEU A 440 18.43 -11.17 -21.52
N LYS A 441 17.37 -11.88 -21.92
CA LYS A 441 16.18 -12.14 -21.09
C LYS A 441 16.46 -13.19 -20.01
N VAL A 442 17.32 -14.17 -20.27
CA VAL A 442 17.72 -15.19 -19.28
C VAL A 442 18.39 -14.57 -18.05
N ASN A 443 19.25 -13.56 -18.25
CA ASN A 443 19.92 -12.86 -17.15
C ASN A 443 18.97 -12.08 -16.23
N LEU A 444 17.71 -11.89 -16.64
CA LEU A 444 16.68 -11.23 -15.85
C LEU A 444 15.96 -12.21 -14.91
N VAL A 445 16.19 -13.52 -15.05
CA VAL A 445 15.58 -14.58 -14.23
C VAL A 445 16.55 -14.99 -13.14
N LYS A 446 16.23 -14.64 -11.89
CA LYS A 446 16.99 -15.09 -10.72
C LYS A 446 16.26 -16.21 -10.01
N VAL A 447 16.98 -17.27 -9.65
CA VAL A 447 16.44 -18.44 -8.97
C VAL A 447 17.07 -18.60 -7.59
N GLU A 448 16.23 -18.71 -6.58
CA GLU A 448 16.63 -19.04 -5.22
C GLU A 448 15.71 -20.14 -4.68
N GLY A 449 16.22 -21.09 -3.92
CA GLY A 449 15.37 -22.20 -3.48
C GLY A 449 16.09 -23.26 -2.68
N TYR A 450 15.31 -24.22 -2.23
CA TYR A 450 15.77 -25.47 -1.66
C TYR A 450 15.04 -26.65 -2.29
N ILE A 451 15.76 -27.76 -2.44
CA ILE A 451 15.19 -29.04 -2.84
C ILE A 451 15.65 -30.12 -1.85
N SER A 452 14.75 -31.02 -1.47
CA SER A 452 15.03 -32.13 -0.58
C SER A 452 14.39 -33.40 -1.10
N MET A 453 15.08 -34.52 -0.84
CA MET A 453 14.54 -35.86 -1.04
C MET A 453 13.79 -36.28 0.22
N ILE A 454 12.60 -36.84 0.05
CA ILE A 454 11.85 -37.48 1.13
C ILE A 454 11.77 -38.97 0.79
N GLU A 455 12.43 -39.79 1.59
CA GLU A 455 12.29 -41.25 1.49
C GLU A 455 10.84 -41.62 1.80
N ASN A 456 10.24 -42.46 0.95
CA ASN A 456 8.84 -42.83 1.05
C ASN A 456 8.57 -43.62 2.34
N ILE A 457 7.83 -43.02 3.27
CA ILE A 457 7.34 -43.72 4.48
C ILE A 457 5.92 -44.26 4.25
N GLU A 458 5.20 -43.80 3.22
CA GLU A 458 3.81 -44.18 2.95
C GLU A 458 3.60 -44.54 1.46
N ASN A 459 2.71 -45.50 1.17
CA ASN A 459 2.43 -46.05 -0.17
C ASN A 459 1.77 -45.06 -1.17
N TYR A 460 1.87 -43.75 -0.97
CA TYR A 460 1.30 -42.72 -1.83
C TYR A 460 2.31 -41.62 -2.09
N SER A 461 2.62 -41.35 -3.36
CA SER A 461 3.50 -40.24 -3.73
C SER A 461 2.84 -38.90 -3.43
N LEU A 462 3.46 -38.12 -2.53
CA LEU A 462 3.05 -36.77 -2.16
C LEU A 462 4.18 -35.81 -2.50
N ASP A 463 4.30 -35.41 -3.77
CA ASP A 463 5.23 -34.34 -4.14
C ASP A 463 4.79 -32.99 -3.55
N TYR A 464 5.72 -32.31 -2.88
CA TYR A 464 5.56 -30.97 -2.32
C TYR A 464 6.37 -29.97 -3.13
N ILE A 465 5.85 -29.57 -4.28
CA ILE A 465 6.54 -28.65 -5.19
C ILE A 465 5.88 -27.29 -5.12
N PHE A 466 6.58 -26.34 -4.52
CA PHE A 466 6.19 -24.94 -4.37
C PHE A 466 7.04 -24.07 -5.28
N LEU A 467 6.37 -23.42 -6.22
CA LEU A 467 6.97 -22.40 -7.06
C LEU A 467 6.36 -21.05 -6.75
N PHE A 468 7.23 -20.07 -6.51
CA PHE A 468 6.86 -18.68 -6.35
C PHE A 468 7.54 -17.83 -7.41
N VAL A 469 6.77 -17.07 -8.17
CA VAL A 469 7.30 -16.03 -9.06
C VAL A 469 6.92 -14.67 -8.49
N ASN A 470 7.92 -13.82 -8.22
CA ASN A 470 7.72 -12.54 -7.54
C ASN A 470 6.83 -12.66 -6.29
N LYS A 471 7.11 -13.66 -5.45
CA LYS A 471 6.39 -13.98 -4.20
C LYS A 471 4.91 -14.40 -4.40
N ARG A 472 4.51 -14.81 -5.60
CA ARG A 472 3.19 -15.38 -5.89
C ARG A 472 3.30 -16.85 -6.25
N GLN A 473 2.45 -17.68 -5.68
CA GLN A 473 2.46 -19.09 -6.00
C GLN A 473 1.97 -19.31 -7.44
N ILE A 474 2.70 -20.12 -8.20
CA ILE A 474 2.28 -20.59 -9.52
C ILE A 474 1.98 -22.07 -9.44
N LYS A 475 0.77 -22.45 -9.86
CA LYS A 475 0.41 -23.84 -10.12
C LYS A 475 0.57 -24.11 -11.60
N ASN A 476 1.64 -24.79 -11.98
CA ASN A 476 1.89 -25.19 -13.36
C ASN A 476 2.33 -26.66 -13.41
N GLN A 477 1.68 -27.45 -14.27
CA GLN A 477 1.92 -28.88 -14.39
C GLN A 477 3.27 -29.19 -15.06
N ASP A 478 3.75 -28.35 -15.96
CA ASP A 478 5.03 -28.50 -16.66
C ASP A 478 6.22 -28.32 -15.72
N ILE A 479 6.07 -27.48 -14.69
CA ILE A 479 7.06 -27.28 -13.63
C ILE A 479 7.14 -28.54 -12.77
N LYS A 480 5.98 -29.08 -12.39
CA LYS A 480 5.90 -30.35 -11.68
C LYS A 480 6.53 -31.48 -12.50
N ALA A 481 6.26 -31.53 -13.80
CA ALA A 481 6.87 -32.50 -14.71
C ALA A 481 8.39 -32.27 -14.87
N GLY A 482 8.84 -31.02 -14.96
CA GLY A 482 10.25 -30.63 -15.05
C GLY A 482 11.07 -31.08 -13.85
N VAL A 483 10.58 -30.83 -12.62
CA VAL A 483 11.18 -31.38 -11.38
C VAL A 483 11.30 -32.89 -11.50
N LYS A 484 10.20 -33.56 -11.87
CA LYS A 484 10.16 -35.01 -12.00
C LYS A 484 11.04 -35.56 -13.11
N ARG A 485 11.41 -34.78 -14.13
CA ARG A 485 12.35 -35.18 -15.19
C ARG A 485 13.81 -34.98 -14.80
N ALA A 486 14.13 -33.98 -13.98
CA ALA A 486 15.47 -33.80 -13.44
C ALA A 486 15.81 -34.86 -12.36
N TYR A 487 14.80 -35.29 -11.61
CA TYR A 487 14.92 -36.20 -10.47
C TYR A 487 15.24 -37.70 -10.72
N PRO A 488 14.84 -38.38 -11.84
CA PRO A 488 14.93 -39.84 -11.98
C PRO A 488 16.36 -40.39 -12.04
N ARG A 489 17.37 -39.52 -12.11
CA ARG A 489 18.79 -39.90 -12.11
C ARG A 489 19.27 -40.48 -10.77
N ILE A 490 18.53 -40.30 -9.66
CA ILE A 490 19.00 -40.66 -8.30
C ILE A 490 18.09 -41.63 -7.53
N CYS A 491 16.76 -41.49 -7.57
CA CYS A 491 15.85 -42.37 -6.81
C CYS A 491 14.50 -42.53 -7.52
N ARG A 492 14.11 -43.77 -7.86
CA ARG A 492 12.82 -44.09 -8.50
C ARG A 492 11.63 -44.13 -7.52
N VAL A 493 11.87 -44.10 -6.21
CA VAL A 493 10.86 -44.34 -5.15
C VAL A 493 10.90 -43.27 -4.04
N CYS A 494 11.30 -42.03 -4.37
CA CYS A 494 11.38 -40.94 -3.39
C CYS A 494 10.45 -39.79 -3.78
N ASP A 495 9.76 -39.19 -2.81
CA ASP A 495 8.98 -37.97 -3.01
C ASP A 495 9.88 -36.74 -2.99
N VAL A 496 9.49 -35.69 -3.73
CA VAL A 496 10.25 -34.44 -3.80
C VAL A 496 9.60 -33.37 -2.95
N LEU A 497 10.41 -32.67 -2.14
CA LEU A 497 10.04 -31.37 -1.59
C LEU A 497 10.92 -30.31 -2.22
N SER A 498 10.31 -29.39 -2.96
CA SER A 498 11.00 -28.28 -3.62
C SER A 498 10.29 -26.98 -3.26
N VAL A 499 11.04 -26.00 -2.81
CA VAL A 499 10.57 -24.64 -2.56
C VAL A 499 11.46 -23.71 -3.35
N MET A 500 10.88 -23.02 -4.33
CA MET A 500 11.64 -22.17 -5.23
C MET A 500 10.99 -20.81 -5.42
N HIS A 501 11.83 -19.78 -5.37
CA HIS A 501 11.55 -18.39 -5.63
C HIS A 501 12.25 -17.97 -6.91
N ILE A 502 11.46 -17.50 -7.86
CA ILE A 502 11.94 -16.91 -9.10
C ILE A 502 11.61 -15.42 -9.08
N THR A 503 12.61 -14.60 -9.37
CA THR A 503 12.44 -13.16 -9.56
C THR A 503 12.58 -12.83 -11.03
N ILE A 504 11.56 -12.20 -11.61
CA ILE A 504 11.55 -11.72 -12.99
C ILE A 504 10.91 -10.32 -13.08
N PRO A 505 11.27 -9.50 -14.08
CA PRO A 505 10.61 -8.21 -14.31
C PRO A 505 9.10 -8.37 -14.55
N SER A 506 8.29 -7.51 -13.95
CA SER A 506 6.82 -7.58 -14.03
C SER A 506 6.26 -7.40 -15.44
N ILE A 507 7.02 -6.78 -16.35
CA ILE A 507 6.62 -6.59 -17.76
C ILE A 507 6.37 -7.91 -18.51
N TYR A 508 7.01 -9.00 -18.08
CA TYR A 508 6.84 -10.32 -18.67
C TYR A 508 5.74 -11.15 -17.99
N LEU A 509 5.05 -10.58 -17.00
CA LEU A 509 4.07 -11.26 -16.18
C LEU A 509 2.70 -10.62 -16.32
N ASP A 510 1.70 -11.42 -16.67
CA ASP A 510 0.30 -11.07 -16.49
C ASP A 510 -0.27 -11.78 -15.27
N VAL A 511 -0.55 -10.98 -14.23
CA VAL A 511 -1.11 -11.42 -12.95
C VAL A 511 -2.64 -11.35 -12.90
N ASN A 512 -3.30 -10.94 -13.98
CA ASN A 512 -4.76 -10.81 -14.08
C ASN A 512 -5.43 -11.96 -14.86
N SER A 513 -4.76 -13.10 -15.00
CA SER A 513 -5.30 -14.26 -15.73
C SER A 513 -6.40 -15.03 -14.99
N SER A 514 -6.40 -15.01 -13.64
CA SER A 514 -7.42 -15.71 -12.83
C SER A 514 -8.02 -14.80 -11.74
N PRO A 515 -9.34 -14.91 -11.46
CA PRO A 515 -9.94 -14.23 -10.32
C PRO A 515 -9.34 -14.55 -8.95
N LEU A 516 -8.87 -15.78 -8.78
CA LEU A 516 -8.23 -16.25 -7.55
C LEU A 516 -6.72 -15.98 -7.53
N LYS A 517 -6.15 -15.53 -8.67
CA LYS A 517 -4.72 -15.22 -8.86
C LYS A 517 -3.80 -16.40 -8.56
N ASP A 518 -4.34 -17.60 -8.75
CA ASP A 518 -3.65 -18.89 -8.66
C ASP A 518 -2.94 -19.27 -9.96
N GLN A 519 -3.18 -18.49 -11.03
CA GLN A 519 -2.56 -18.60 -12.33
C GLN A 519 -1.90 -17.27 -12.70
N ILE A 520 -0.79 -17.37 -13.44
CA ILE A 520 -0.03 -16.25 -13.96
C ILE A 520 0.38 -16.65 -15.38
N GLU A 521 0.19 -15.75 -16.34
CA GLU A 521 0.77 -15.93 -17.68
C GLU A 521 2.14 -15.26 -17.71
N CYS A 522 3.14 -15.98 -18.22
CA CYS A 522 4.50 -15.48 -18.35
C CYS A 522 4.93 -15.61 -19.81
N THR A 523 5.30 -14.49 -20.44
CA THR A 523 5.73 -14.49 -21.85
C THR A 523 7.02 -15.27 -22.07
N ILE A 524 7.86 -15.38 -21.03
CA ILE A 524 9.15 -16.08 -21.06
C ILE A 524 9.12 -17.39 -20.27
N MET A 525 7.96 -18.04 -20.17
CA MET A 525 7.80 -19.25 -19.33
C MET A 525 8.81 -20.33 -19.70
N ASP A 526 9.06 -20.60 -20.98
CA ASP A 526 10.00 -21.65 -21.40
C ASP A 526 11.43 -21.40 -20.90
N LEU A 527 11.89 -20.14 -20.90
CA LEU A 527 13.19 -19.76 -20.34
C LEU A 527 13.23 -19.97 -18.82
N VAL A 528 12.13 -19.65 -18.14
CA VAL A 528 11.97 -19.87 -16.69
C VAL A 528 12.03 -21.36 -16.37
N LEU A 529 11.36 -22.21 -17.15
CA LEU A 529 11.38 -23.67 -16.99
C LEU A 529 12.77 -24.26 -17.25
N ALA A 530 13.47 -23.79 -18.27
CA ALA A 530 14.81 -24.25 -18.61
C ALA A 530 15.87 -23.85 -17.58
N ARG A 531 15.83 -22.59 -17.11
CA ARG A 531 16.66 -22.11 -15.99
C ARG A 531 16.41 -22.94 -14.74
N PHE A 532 15.13 -23.18 -14.42
CA PHE A 532 14.76 -24.02 -13.30
C PHE A 532 15.32 -25.44 -13.40
N TYR A 533 15.12 -26.10 -14.53
CA TYR A 533 15.66 -27.44 -14.75
C TYR A 533 17.17 -27.48 -14.55
N SER A 534 17.89 -26.49 -15.08
CA SER A 534 19.35 -26.39 -14.96
C SER A 534 19.82 -26.22 -13.52
N CYS A 535 19.13 -25.37 -12.73
CA CYS A 535 19.43 -25.19 -11.31
C CYS A 535 19.18 -26.48 -10.50
N VAL A 536 18.11 -27.21 -10.82
CA VAL A 536 17.82 -28.49 -10.16
C VAL A 536 18.83 -29.56 -10.55
N ASP A 537 19.16 -29.70 -11.84
CA ASP A 537 20.14 -30.70 -12.32
C ASP A 537 21.52 -30.44 -11.71
N ALA A 538 21.97 -29.18 -11.65
CA ALA A 538 23.23 -28.79 -11.01
C ALA A 538 23.26 -29.12 -9.51
N ALA A 539 22.19 -28.80 -8.78
CA ALA A 539 22.07 -29.11 -7.35
C ALA A 539 22.09 -30.63 -7.08
N MET A 540 21.54 -31.42 -8.00
CA MET A 540 21.53 -32.88 -7.90
C MET A 540 22.92 -33.47 -8.19
N ILE A 541 23.62 -32.99 -9.21
CA ILE A 541 25.00 -33.42 -9.53
C ILE A 541 25.94 -33.19 -8.34
N GLU A 542 25.81 -32.05 -7.64
CA GLU A 542 26.62 -31.75 -6.46
C GLU A 542 26.41 -32.76 -5.31
N LYS A 543 25.23 -33.38 -5.21
CA LYS A 543 24.94 -34.43 -4.22
C LYS A 543 25.49 -35.80 -4.63
N ILE A 544 25.93 -36.01 -5.88
CA ILE A 544 26.23 -37.33 -6.48
C ILE A 544 27.68 -37.87 -6.29
N SER A 545 28.71 -37.12 -5.82
CA SER A 545 30.08 -37.69 -5.74
C SER A 545 30.47 -38.30 -4.37
N PRO A 546 31.22 -39.44 -4.26
CA PRO A 546 31.31 -40.63 -5.12
C PRO A 546 31.17 -41.94 -4.31
N ASN A 547 30.13 -42.14 -3.49
CA ASN A 547 30.02 -43.40 -2.70
C ASN A 547 28.91 -44.36 -3.14
N THR A 548 28.21 -44.09 -4.24
CA THR A 548 27.29 -45.04 -4.86
C THR A 548 27.05 -44.66 -6.31
N CYS A 549 27.97 -45.03 -7.21
CA CYS A 549 27.69 -44.96 -8.64
C CYS A 549 27.97 -46.31 -9.29
N ASP A 550 26.95 -47.17 -9.31
CA ASP A 550 26.87 -48.21 -10.33
C ASP A 550 26.32 -47.52 -11.60
N THR A 551 27.23 -47.10 -12.48
CA THR A 551 26.91 -46.43 -13.74
C THR A 551 26.32 -47.44 -14.74
N ARG A 552 25.01 -47.69 -14.66
CA ARG A 552 24.29 -48.23 -15.83
C ARG A 552 23.87 -47.09 -16.73
N LYS A 553 24.63 -46.88 -17.81
CA LYS A 553 24.23 -46.06 -18.96
C LYS A 553 22.87 -46.55 -19.45
N VAL A 554 21.81 -45.79 -19.20
CA VAL A 554 20.51 -46.00 -19.86
C VAL A 554 20.57 -45.26 -21.18
N ARG A 555 20.54 -45.99 -22.29
CA ARG A 555 20.21 -45.44 -23.61
C ARG A 555 18.78 -44.90 -23.52
N ILE A 556 18.61 -43.62 -23.78
CA ILE A 556 17.29 -43.03 -24.03
C ILE A 556 17.00 -43.36 -25.50
N ASP A 557 16.00 -44.20 -25.75
CA ASP A 557 15.49 -44.37 -27.11
C ASP A 557 14.78 -43.09 -27.53
N ASP A 558 15.33 -42.46 -28.57
CA ASP A 558 14.82 -41.26 -29.22
C ASP A 558 13.53 -41.56 -29.99
N SER A 559 12.38 -41.68 -29.31
CA SER A 559 11.08 -41.70 -30.00
C SER A 559 9.87 -41.42 -29.12
N GLU A 560 9.85 -40.33 -28.35
CA GLU A 560 8.58 -39.77 -27.85
C GLU A 560 8.55 -38.25 -28.03
N GLY A 561 8.20 -37.83 -29.25
CA GLY A 561 7.71 -36.49 -29.51
C GLY A 561 6.37 -36.27 -28.79
N LEU A 562 6.18 -35.05 -28.26
CA LEU A 562 4.94 -34.55 -27.68
C LEU A 562 3.74 -34.83 -28.59
N ASN A 563 2.97 -35.88 -28.29
CA ASN A 563 1.64 -36.10 -28.86
C ASN A 563 0.57 -35.80 -27.81
N ILE A 564 -0.18 -34.75 -28.10
CA ILE A 564 -1.38 -34.35 -27.39
C ILE A 564 -2.52 -35.31 -27.77
N SER A 565 -3.21 -35.81 -26.74
CA SER A 565 -4.58 -36.37 -26.72
C SER A 565 -4.81 -37.90 -26.69
N ARG A 566 -5.82 -38.23 -25.86
CA ARG A 566 -6.73 -39.39 -25.78
C ARG A 566 -6.31 -40.62 -24.95
N ASN A 567 -6.97 -40.70 -23.79
CA ASN A 567 -7.56 -41.87 -23.13
C ASN A 567 -6.89 -43.22 -23.40
N ARG A 568 -6.28 -43.81 -22.35
CA ARG A 568 -6.41 -45.26 -22.08
C ARG A 568 -6.13 -45.58 -20.61
N LYS A 569 -7.09 -46.30 -20.02
CA LYS A 569 -6.96 -47.05 -18.76
C LYS A 569 -5.80 -48.04 -18.89
N LEU A 570 -4.98 -48.19 -17.86
CA LEU A 570 -4.07 -49.33 -17.74
C LEU A 570 -4.30 -50.11 -16.44
N SER A 571 -4.45 -51.40 -16.64
CA SER A 571 -4.57 -52.51 -15.69
C SER A 571 -3.26 -52.75 -14.94
N ILE A 572 -3.41 -53.19 -13.69
CA ILE A 572 -2.34 -53.54 -12.76
C ILE A 572 -1.98 -55.01 -12.98
N ASP A 573 -0.75 -55.29 -13.40
CA ASP A 573 -0.15 -56.62 -13.24
C ASP A 573 0.62 -56.68 -11.92
N LYS A 574 0.21 -57.62 -11.09
CA LYS A 574 0.83 -58.03 -9.83
C LYS A 574 1.98 -58.97 -10.17
N ASN A 575 3.18 -58.71 -9.65
CA ASN A 575 4.15 -59.69 -9.12
C ASN A 575 5.55 -59.09 -9.05
N VAL A 576 6.00 -58.69 -7.86
CA VAL A 576 7.42 -58.81 -7.44
C VAL A 576 7.44 -59.04 -5.92
N ASN A 577 8.17 -60.08 -5.52
CA ASN A 577 8.26 -60.66 -4.18
C ASN A 577 8.97 -59.76 -3.16
N ASP A 578 8.50 -59.86 -1.90
CA ASP A 578 9.10 -59.31 -0.69
C ASP A 578 10.49 -59.93 -0.41
N GLU A 579 11.51 -59.09 -0.26
CA GLU A 579 12.69 -59.41 0.56
C GLU A 579 12.80 -58.42 1.72
N THR A 580 12.97 -58.99 2.91
CA THR A 580 12.81 -58.38 4.23
C THR A 580 14.01 -57.50 4.62
N PHE A 581 13.82 -56.18 4.66
CA PHE A 581 14.77 -55.24 5.27
C PHE A 581 14.56 -55.16 6.79
N LYS A 582 15.58 -55.54 7.58
CA LYS A 582 15.63 -55.33 9.04
C LYS A 582 15.76 -53.83 9.36
N LYS A 583 14.91 -53.34 10.27
CA LYS A 583 14.96 -51.98 10.82
C LYS A 583 16.26 -51.74 11.61
N PRO A 584 16.90 -50.56 11.49
CA PRO A 584 18.04 -50.19 12.34
C PRO A 584 17.59 -49.85 13.77
N ASP A 585 18.43 -50.18 14.74
CA ASP A 585 18.26 -49.93 16.18
C ASP A 585 18.46 -48.45 16.51
N LEU A 586 17.50 -47.88 17.25
CA LEU A 586 17.31 -46.43 17.50
C LEU A 586 17.56 -46.03 18.96
N SER A 587 18.25 -46.87 19.74
CA SER A 587 18.39 -46.73 21.19
C SER A 587 19.18 -45.51 21.69
N ASN A 588 19.93 -44.78 20.84
CA ASN A 588 20.86 -43.72 21.26
C ASN A 588 20.55 -42.28 20.79
N HIS A 589 19.35 -41.97 20.29
CA HIS A 589 19.02 -40.59 19.91
C HIS A 589 18.01 -39.94 20.85
N SER A 590 18.45 -38.86 21.51
CA SER A 590 17.58 -37.99 22.30
C SER A 590 16.53 -37.32 21.40
N GLN A 591 15.32 -37.86 21.40
CA GLN A 591 14.18 -37.31 20.68
C GLN A 591 13.68 -36.04 21.40
N VAL A 592 13.63 -34.92 20.67
CA VAL A 592 12.89 -33.73 21.11
C VAL A 592 11.41 -33.95 20.78
N PRO A 593 10.48 -33.94 21.76
CA PRO A 593 9.08 -34.23 21.51
C PRO A 593 8.42 -33.08 20.74
N SER A 594 8.02 -33.34 19.49
CA SER A 594 7.27 -32.42 18.63
C SER A 594 5.77 -32.73 18.67
N LYS A 595 4.94 -31.71 18.88
CA LYS A 595 3.49 -31.82 19.12
C LYS A 595 2.60 -31.84 17.86
N PHE A 596 3.13 -31.77 16.64
CA PHE A 596 2.28 -31.57 15.47
C PHE A 596 2.67 -32.42 14.26
N SER A 597 1.76 -33.34 13.88
CA SER A 597 1.83 -34.15 12.65
C SER A 597 0.67 -34.00 11.68
N LEU A 598 0.84 -34.19 10.35
CA LEU A 598 -0.34 -34.38 9.46
C LEU A 598 -1.10 -35.65 9.86
N LYS A 599 -0.36 -36.65 10.33
CA LYS A 599 -0.92 -37.85 10.95
C LYS A 599 -1.53 -37.54 12.31
N ALA A 600 -0.84 -36.77 13.18
CA ALA A 600 -1.38 -36.36 14.47
C ALA A 600 -2.52 -35.33 14.37
N LEU A 601 -2.60 -34.54 13.29
CA LEU A 601 -3.71 -33.66 12.95
C LEU A 601 -4.87 -34.53 12.47
N LYS A 602 -4.64 -35.49 11.56
CA LYS A 602 -5.67 -36.48 11.18
C LYS A 602 -6.16 -37.27 12.39
N GLU A 603 -5.30 -37.62 13.34
CA GLU A 603 -5.64 -38.34 14.60
C GLU A 603 -6.33 -37.43 15.62
N TYR A 604 -5.85 -36.21 15.85
CA TYR A 604 -6.49 -35.18 16.68
C TYR A 604 -7.89 -34.87 16.13
N VAL A 605 -8.00 -34.70 14.82
CA VAL A 605 -9.26 -34.42 14.14
C VAL A 605 -10.18 -35.66 14.12
N LYS A 606 -9.64 -36.88 14.03
CA LYS A 606 -10.39 -38.12 14.30
C LYS A 606 -10.87 -38.19 15.76
N SER A 607 -10.08 -37.76 16.74
CA SER A 607 -10.49 -37.74 18.15
C SER A 607 -11.64 -36.76 18.40
N LEU A 608 -11.74 -35.68 17.61
CA LEU A 608 -12.90 -34.78 17.62
C LEU A 608 -14.18 -35.41 17.04
N SER A 609 -14.07 -36.48 16.24
CA SER A 609 -15.21 -37.14 15.60
C SER A 609 -15.96 -38.13 16.51
N GLN A 610 -15.33 -38.55 17.63
CA GLN A 610 -15.83 -39.55 18.59
C GLN A 610 -16.61 -38.97 19.78
N GLN A 611 -16.76 -37.64 19.89
CA GLN A 611 -17.60 -37.02 20.92
C GLN A 611 -18.98 -36.67 20.31
N GLU A 612 -20.02 -37.36 20.80
CA GLU A 612 -21.43 -37.23 20.35
C GLU A 612 -22.16 -36.03 20.95
N THR A 613 -23.16 -35.52 20.21
CA THR A 613 -24.44 -35.00 20.75
C THR A 613 -25.60 -35.51 19.88
N PRO A 614 -26.83 -35.62 20.45
CA PRO A 614 -27.88 -36.53 19.98
C PRO A 614 -28.76 -35.98 18.85
N SER A 615 -29.49 -36.93 18.24
CA SER A 615 -30.34 -36.86 17.05
C SER A 615 -31.40 -35.75 17.03
N THR A 616 -31.67 -35.22 15.84
CA THR A 616 -32.99 -34.64 15.49
C THR A 616 -33.34 -34.95 14.04
N ASN A 617 -34.58 -35.38 13.85
CA ASN A 617 -35.10 -36.11 12.68
C ASN A 617 -34.92 -35.38 11.34
N SER A 618 -34.50 -36.16 10.34
CA SER A 618 -34.44 -35.80 8.92
C SER A 618 -35.80 -36.04 8.27
N TYR A 619 -36.38 -35.02 7.65
CA TYR A 619 -37.36 -35.22 6.59
C TYR A 619 -36.61 -35.11 5.27
N ASP A 620 -36.52 -36.22 4.54
CA ASP A 620 -35.98 -36.25 3.18
C ASP A 620 -36.99 -35.66 2.20
N THR A 621 -36.52 -34.78 1.33
CA THR A 621 -37.24 -34.38 0.13
C THR A 621 -36.23 -34.45 -1.00
N GLU A 622 -36.31 -35.50 -1.80
CA GLU A 622 -35.56 -35.64 -3.03
C GLU A 622 -36.16 -34.68 -4.07
N VAL A 623 -35.32 -33.81 -4.62
CA VAL A 623 -35.66 -33.01 -5.80
C VAL A 623 -34.77 -33.49 -6.93
N VAL A 624 -35.36 -34.21 -7.88
CA VAL A 624 -34.72 -34.65 -9.13
C VAL A 624 -34.94 -33.55 -10.17
N PHE A 625 -33.85 -33.02 -10.75
CA PHE A 625 -33.92 -32.11 -11.89
C PHE A 625 -33.59 -32.88 -13.18
N ARG A 626 -34.38 -32.65 -14.24
CA ARG A 626 -34.19 -33.22 -15.58
C ARG A 626 -33.03 -32.51 -16.29
N GLU A 627 -32.14 -33.30 -16.89
CA GLU A 627 -31.07 -32.83 -17.78
C GLU A 627 -31.65 -32.53 -19.17
N GLU A 628 -31.52 -31.29 -19.65
CA GLU A 628 -31.60 -30.98 -21.09
C GLU A 628 -30.34 -30.23 -21.53
N ASN A 629 -29.57 -30.89 -22.42
CA ASN A 629 -28.58 -30.36 -23.37
C ASN A 629 -27.64 -29.21 -22.94
N GLU A 630 -26.75 -29.46 -21.98
CA GLU A 630 -25.64 -28.55 -21.62
C GLU A 630 -24.39 -28.67 -22.54
N LYS A 631 -24.35 -29.64 -23.47
CA LYS A 631 -23.13 -29.94 -24.23
C LYS A 631 -22.65 -28.83 -25.17
N GLY A 632 -23.57 -28.06 -25.77
CA GLY A 632 -23.20 -26.97 -26.70
C GLY A 632 -22.56 -25.78 -25.98
N ALA A 633 -23.12 -25.39 -24.83
CA ALA A 633 -22.61 -24.28 -24.03
C ALA A 633 -21.27 -24.61 -23.35
N GLU A 634 -21.06 -25.86 -22.94
CA GLU A 634 -19.77 -26.31 -22.39
C GLU A 634 -18.63 -26.35 -23.42
N GLU A 635 -18.92 -26.60 -24.70
CA GLU A 635 -17.91 -26.54 -25.76
C GLU A 635 -17.53 -25.09 -26.11
N GLU A 636 -18.48 -24.17 -26.05
CA GLU A 636 -18.25 -22.73 -26.28
C GLU A 636 -17.45 -22.07 -25.16
N LEU A 637 -17.68 -22.48 -23.90
CA LEU A 637 -16.89 -22.05 -22.72
C LEU A 637 -15.44 -22.56 -22.72
N LYS A 638 -15.11 -23.60 -23.50
CA LYS A 638 -13.75 -24.16 -23.63
C LYS A 638 -12.93 -23.50 -24.74
N ARG A 639 -13.49 -22.51 -25.46
CA ARG A 639 -12.82 -21.83 -26.57
C ARG A 639 -11.86 -20.77 -26.02
N TYR A 640 -10.56 -20.96 -26.26
CA TYR A 640 -9.52 -20.02 -25.85
C TYR A 640 -9.44 -18.85 -26.85
N LEU A 641 -9.66 -17.63 -26.36
CA LEU A 641 -9.48 -16.39 -27.12
C LEU A 641 -8.03 -15.91 -26.96
N LYS A 642 -7.34 -15.68 -28.08
CA LYS A 642 -6.01 -15.07 -28.14
C LYS A 642 -6.13 -13.55 -28.25
N LYS A 643 -5.06 -12.82 -27.93
CA LYS A 643 -5.01 -11.35 -27.99
C LYS A 643 -5.37 -10.80 -29.38
N ASP A 644 -5.01 -11.53 -30.43
CA ASP A 644 -5.32 -11.17 -31.83
C ASP A 644 -6.80 -11.32 -32.18
N ASP A 645 -7.55 -12.14 -31.43
CA ASP A 645 -8.99 -12.34 -31.66
C ASP A 645 -9.79 -11.08 -31.26
N PHE A 646 -9.28 -10.28 -30.32
CA PHE A 646 -9.91 -9.02 -29.88
C PHE A 646 -9.76 -7.87 -30.87
N ALA A 647 -8.87 -7.99 -31.87
CA ALA A 647 -8.74 -6.97 -32.91
C ALA A 647 -9.95 -6.94 -33.88
N LYS A 648 -10.79 -7.99 -33.87
CA LYS A 648 -11.93 -8.18 -34.79
C LYS A 648 -13.30 -8.05 -34.11
N VAL A 649 -13.33 -7.51 -32.90
CA VAL A 649 -14.51 -7.50 -32.03
C VAL A 649 -14.96 -6.06 -31.81
N ASN A 650 -16.25 -5.78 -32.01
CA ASN A 650 -16.84 -4.47 -31.78
C ASN A 650 -17.50 -4.42 -30.40
N VAL A 651 -17.15 -3.44 -29.57
CA VAL A 651 -17.73 -3.32 -28.22
C VAL A 651 -19.15 -2.77 -28.32
N ILE A 652 -20.14 -3.54 -27.87
CA ILE A 652 -21.57 -3.17 -27.91
C ILE A 652 -21.99 -2.42 -26.63
N GLY A 653 -21.36 -2.73 -25.49
CA GLY A 653 -21.72 -2.13 -24.22
C GLY A 653 -21.06 -2.80 -23.03
N GLN A 654 -21.58 -2.55 -21.83
CA GLN A 654 -21.04 -3.10 -20.59
C GLN A 654 -22.19 -3.61 -19.72
N PHE A 655 -22.07 -4.83 -19.19
CA PHE A 655 -23.01 -5.44 -18.26
C PHE A 655 -22.43 -5.47 -16.85
N ASP A 656 -23.23 -5.04 -15.87
CA ASP A 656 -22.87 -4.97 -14.44
C ASP A 656 -21.52 -4.29 -14.15
N TYR A 657 -21.11 -3.34 -15.00
CA TYR A 657 -19.80 -2.65 -14.93
C TYR A 657 -18.59 -3.60 -14.88
N THR A 658 -18.79 -4.89 -15.17
CA THR A 658 -17.79 -5.95 -14.95
C THR A 658 -17.50 -6.72 -16.23
N PHE A 659 -18.48 -6.82 -17.14
CA PHE A 659 -18.34 -7.53 -18.40
C PHE A 659 -18.47 -6.56 -19.56
N ILE A 660 -17.49 -6.56 -20.46
CA ILE A 660 -17.57 -5.82 -21.72
C ILE A 660 -18.30 -6.72 -22.70
N LEU A 661 -19.46 -6.26 -23.17
CA LEU A 661 -20.25 -6.93 -24.20
C LEU A 661 -19.69 -6.56 -25.57
N CYS A 662 -19.47 -7.57 -26.38
CA CYS A 662 -18.63 -7.50 -27.56
C CYS A 662 -19.27 -8.33 -28.68
N GLN A 663 -19.51 -7.74 -29.85
CA GLN A 663 -19.98 -8.42 -31.05
C GLN A 663 -18.78 -8.85 -31.89
N ASN A 664 -18.73 -10.12 -32.28
CA ASN A 664 -17.72 -10.58 -33.23
C ASN A 664 -18.19 -10.24 -34.65
N ILE A 665 -17.36 -9.56 -35.45
CA ILE A 665 -17.76 -9.05 -36.78
C ILE A 665 -17.82 -10.18 -37.84
N GLN A 666 -17.48 -11.43 -37.47
CA GLN A 666 -17.25 -12.50 -38.44
C GLN A 666 -18.32 -13.60 -38.54
N PHE A 667 -19.53 -13.40 -38.01
CA PHE A 667 -20.64 -14.35 -38.19
C PHE A 667 -21.94 -13.59 -38.47
N ASP A 668 -22.23 -13.41 -39.77
CA ASP A 668 -23.61 -13.37 -40.29
C ASP A 668 -24.07 -14.80 -40.60
#